data_AF-A0A0E0I5P0-F1
#
_entry.id   AF-A0A0E0I5P0-F1
#
_cell.length_a   1.000
_cell.length_b   1.000
_cell.length_c   1.000
_cell.angle_alpha   90.00
_cell.angle_beta   90.00
_cell.angle_gamma   90.00
#
_symmetry.space_group_name_H-M   'P 1'
#
loop_
_entity.id
_entity.type
_entity.pdbx_description
1 polymer ?
#
loop_
_entity_poly.entity_id
_entity_poly.type
_entity_poly.pdbx_seq_one_letter_code
_entity_poly.pdbx_strand_id
1 'polypeptide(L)'
;MASSLSVAVLLCLAAAAAAQLSPTFYDTSCPRALATIKSAVTAAVNNEPRMGASLLRLHFHDCFGCDASVLLADTATFTGEQNALPNKNSLRGFNVVDSIKTQLEGICSQTVSCADILAVAARDSVVALGGPSWTVGLGRRDSTTASMDSANNDLPPPFFDLENLIKAFGDKGFSVTDMVALSGAHTIGQAQCTNFRGRIYNETNIDAGYAASLRANCPPTAGTGDSNLAALDTTTPYSFDNAYYSNLLSNKGLLHSDQVLFNGNSTDNTVRNFASNRAAFSSAFSSAMVKMANLGPLTGSQGQIRLSCSKGCDASVLLSGQEQNAGPNVGSLRGFSVIDNAKARVEAICNQTVSCADILAVAARDSVVALGGPSWTVLLGRRDSTTASEALANTDLPAPSSSLAELIGNFSRKGLDATDMVALSGAHTIGQAQCQNFRDRIYNETNIDSAFATQRQANCPRPTGSGDSNLAALDTTTPNAFDNAYYSNLLSNKGLLHSDQVLFNGGSADNTVRNFASNAAAFSSAFTTAMVKMGNISPLTGTQGQIRLSCSKGCDASVLLSGQEQNAGPNAGSLRGFNVVDNIKTQVEAICSQTVSCADILAVAARDSVVALGGPSWTVLLGRRDSTTANESQANTDLPAPSSSLAELIGNFSRKGLDVTDMVALSGAHTIGQAQCQNFRDRLYNETNIDSSFATALKANCPRPTGSGDSNLAPLDTTTPNAFDSAYYTNLLSNKGLLHSDQVLFNGGSTDNTVRNFSSNTAAFNSAFTAAMVKMGNISPLTGTQGQIRLNCSKCALFQRVVMASASSLGLLLMLAALVSTATAHLSPTFYDTSCPRAMSIIKSTVTAAVNNEPRMGASLLRLHFHDCFVQARRKVANRFACLSDYGCDASILLAGNERNAAPNFSVRGYDVIDSIKTQIEAVCKQTVSCADILTVAARDSVVALGGPSWSVPLGRRDSTGAATAAQVISSLAPSTDSLTQLISAYASKGLSATDLVALSGAHTIGMARCRGFRTRLYNETNIDAAFAAALKANCPATPGSGDGNLAPLDTTTPTAFDNAYYRNLLSNKGLLHSDQELFSNGSTDNTVRSFASSAAAFGAAFATAMVKMGNISPLTGTQGQIRLICSAVNS
;
A
#
# COMPACT_ATOMS: atom_id res chain seq x y z
N MET A 1 38.75 5.13 -47.54
CA MET A 1 37.36 4.69 -47.29
C MET A 1 37.20 3.19 -46.99
N ALA A 2 38.26 2.36 -47.06
CA ALA A 2 38.17 0.94 -46.67
C ALA A 2 38.49 0.65 -45.18
N SER A 3 39.13 1.60 -44.47
CA SER A 3 39.54 1.41 -43.05
C SER A 3 38.45 1.79 -42.04
N SER A 4 37.48 2.64 -42.41
CA SER A 4 36.43 3.13 -41.51
C SER A 4 35.26 2.16 -41.35
N LEU A 5 35.05 1.27 -42.33
CA LEU A 5 33.97 0.29 -42.31
C LEU A 5 34.30 -0.93 -41.43
N SER A 6 35.58 -1.33 -41.37
CA SER A 6 36.04 -2.42 -40.51
C SER A 6 36.02 -2.06 -39.02
N VAL A 7 36.23 -0.79 -38.68
CA VAL A 7 36.15 -0.29 -37.29
C VAL A 7 34.69 -0.21 -36.82
N ALA A 8 33.77 0.24 -37.67
CA ALA A 8 32.34 0.27 -37.35
C ALA A 8 31.73 -1.14 -37.19
N VAL A 9 32.18 -2.12 -38.00
CA VAL A 9 31.74 -3.52 -37.87
C VAL A 9 32.31 -4.20 -36.62
N LEU A 10 33.56 -3.89 -36.21
CA LEU A 10 34.10 -4.35 -34.92
C LEU A 10 33.43 -3.67 -33.70
N LEU A 11 33.01 -2.40 -33.82
CA LEU A 11 32.26 -1.70 -32.77
C LEU A 11 30.80 -2.19 -32.66
N CYS A 12 30.18 -2.62 -33.76
CA CYS A 12 28.83 -3.22 -33.74
C CYS A 12 28.81 -4.68 -33.26
N LEU A 13 29.93 -5.42 -33.38
CA LEU A 13 30.06 -6.78 -32.83
C LEU A 13 30.30 -6.80 -31.31
N ALA A 14 30.62 -5.67 -30.69
CA ALA A 14 30.79 -5.56 -29.23
C ALA A 14 29.48 -5.31 -28.46
N ALA A 15 28.38 -4.96 -29.13
CA ALA A 15 27.12 -4.54 -28.48
C ALA A 15 26.06 -5.64 -28.36
N ALA A 16 26.39 -6.88 -28.73
CA ALA A 16 25.56 -8.06 -28.50
C ALA A 16 26.31 -9.12 -27.67
N ALA A 17 26.99 -8.69 -26.61
CA ALA A 17 27.32 -9.61 -25.53
C ALA A 17 26.05 -9.78 -24.68
N ALA A 18 25.45 -10.98 -24.71
CA ALA A 18 24.68 -11.41 -23.54
C ALA A 18 25.54 -11.13 -22.31
N ALA A 19 24.98 -10.52 -21.26
CA ALA A 19 25.71 -10.25 -20.02
C ALA A 19 26.09 -11.59 -19.37
N GLN A 20 27.13 -12.23 -19.88
CA GLN A 20 27.59 -13.53 -19.45
C GLN A 20 28.25 -13.36 -18.09
N LEU A 21 27.91 -14.23 -17.14
CA LEU A 21 28.54 -14.23 -15.83
C LEU A 21 30.06 -14.35 -16.01
N SER A 22 30.81 -13.47 -15.34
CA SER A 22 32.26 -13.38 -15.46
C SER A 22 32.92 -13.54 -14.10
N PRO A 23 34.00 -14.32 -13.96
CA PRO A 23 34.73 -14.41 -12.70
C PRO A 23 35.42 -13.10 -12.31
N THR A 24 35.59 -12.17 -13.26
CA THR A 24 36.24 -10.87 -13.05
C THR A 24 35.24 -9.71 -13.02
N PHE A 25 33.93 -9.99 -12.90
CA PHE A 25 32.86 -8.99 -13.04
C PHE A 25 33.02 -7.78 -12.09
N TYR A 26 33.54 -8.00 -10.88
CA TYR A 26 33.73 -6.97 -9.87
C TYR A 26 35.15 -6.39 -9.80
N ASP A 27 36.10 -6.85 -10.64
CA ASP A 27 37.53 -6.48 -10.51
C ASP A 27 37.76 -4.98 -10.63
N THR A 28 36.91 -4.27 -11.38
CA THR A 28 36.96 -2.80 -11.51
C THR A 28 35.95 -2.09 -10.62
N SER A 29 34.70 -2.58 -10.57
CA SER A 29 33.59 -1.91 -9.88
C SER A 29 33.58 -2.11 -8.36
N CYS A 30 34.09 -3.25 -7.88
CA CYS A 30 34.30 -3.52 -6.47
C CYS A 30 35.50 -4.47 -6.24
N PRO A 31 36.74 -3.98 -6.39
CA PRO A 31 37.94 -4.83 -6.42
C PRO A 31 38.16 -5.66 -5.13
N ARG A 32 37.56 -5.23 -4.01
CA ARG A 32 37.67 -5.90 -2.70
C ARG A 32 36.52 -6.88 -2.42
N ALA A 33 35.58 -7.08 -3.35
CA ALA A 33 34.38 -7.87 -3.10
C ALA A 33 34.69 -9.31 -2.65
N LEU A 34 35.39 -10.06 -3.50
CA LEU A 34 35.70 -11.47 -3.24
C LEU A 34 36.55 -11.68 -1.98
N ALA A 35 37.51 -10.78 -1.72
CA ALA A 35 38.33 -10.84 -0.51
C ALA A 35 37.50 -10.61 0.76
N THR A 36 36.53 -9.70 0.70
CA THR A 36 35.64 -9.39 1.83
C THR A 36 34.70 -10.55 2.14
N ILE A 37 34.07 -11.12 1.10
CA ILE A 37 33.22 -12.31 1.22
C ILE A 37 34.01 -13.45 1.85
N LYS A 38 35.20 -13.77 1.29
CA LYS A 38 36.06 -14.85 1.78
C LYS A 38 36.45 -14.69 3.24
N SER A 39 36.84 -13.49 3.65
CA SER A 39 37.23 -13.19 5.04
C SER A 39 36.08 -13.43 6.00
N ALA A 40 34.89 -12.92 5.69
CA ALA A 40 33.72 -13.07 6.53
C ALA A 40 33.22 -14.52 6.62
N VAL A 41 33.22 -15.25 5.49
CA VAL A 41 32.87 -16.68 5.47
C VAL A 41 33.86 -17.50 6.30
N THR A 42 35.16 -17.25 6.13
CA THR A 42 36.20 -17.95 6.89
C THR A 42 36.06 -17.68 8.39
N ALA A 43 35.78 -16.44 8.78
CA ALA A 43 35.51 -16.09 10.18
C ALA A 43 34.26 -16.84 10.72
N ALA A 44 33.18 -16.90 9.95
CA ALA A 44 31.96 -17.61 10.34
C ALA A 44 32.18 -19.12 10.49
N VAL A 45 32.93 -19.74 9.56
CA VAL A 45 33.30 -21.16 9.60
C VAL A 45 34.26 -21.47 10.76
N ASN A 46 35.24 -20.59 11.04
CA ASN A 46 36.14 -20.77 12.17
C ASN A 46 35.41 -20.68 13.52
N ASN A 47 34.39 -19.83 13.60
CA ASN A 47 33.55 -19.71 14.78
C ASN A 47 32.63 -20.93 14.95
N GLU A 48 32.06 -21.42 13.85
CA GLU A 48 31.22 -22.62 13.85
C GLU A 48 31.41 -23.40 12.52
N PRO A 49 32.14 -24.54 12.52
CA PRO A 49 32.43 -25.26 11.27
C PRO A 49 31.20 -25.66 10.45
N ARG A 50 30.09 -25.99 11.14
CA ARG A 50 28.80 -26.32 10.52
C ARG A 50 28.21 -25.16 9.70
N MET A 51 28.63 -23.92 9.95
CA MET A 51 28.19 -22.76 9.16
C MET A 51 28.59 -22.90 7.69
N GLY A 52 29.72 -23.54 7.39
CA GLY A 52 30.12 -23.77 5.99
C GLY A 52 29.15 -24.68 5.25
N ALA A 53 28.69 -25.75 5.90
CA ALA A 53 27.63 -26.61 5.36
C ALA A 53 26.29 -25.85 5.22
N SER A 54 26.01 -24.94 6.15
CA SER A 54 24.78 -24.13 6.14
C SER A 54 24.74 -23.17 4.96
N LEU A 55 25.85 -22.48 4.67
CA LEU A 55 25.97 -21.56 3.53
C LEU A 55 26.00 -22.28 2.19
N LEU A 56 26.64 -23.45 2.12
CA LEU A 56 26.58 -24.32 0.93
C LEU A 56 25.14 -24.76 0.65
N ARG A 57 24.42 -25.22 1.68
CA ARG A 57 23.01 -25.61 1.58
C ARG A 57 22.14 -24.41 1.18
N LEU A 58 22.38 -23.23 1.74
CA LEU A 58 21.63 -22.02 1.41
C LEU A 58 21.74 -21.67 -0.07
N HIS A 59 22.93 -21.79 -0.66
CA HIS A 59 23.11 -21.59 -2.10
C HIS A 59 22.47 -22.70 -2.94
N PHE A 60 22.54 -23.97 -2.53
CA PHE A 60 21.84 -25.07 -3.22
C PHE A 60 20.33 -24.82 -3.28
N HIS A 61 19.74 -24.39 -2.15
CA HIS A 61 18.31 -24.11 -2.05
C HIS A 61 17.90 -22.87 -2.86
N ASP A 62 18.78 -21.87 -2.99
CA ASP A 62 18.58 -20.73 -3.88
C ASP A 62 18.69 -21.10 -5.36
N CYS A 63 19.57 -22.05 -5.71
CA CYS A 63 19.98 -22.30 -7.08
C CYS A 63 19.02 -23.12 -7.96
N PHE A 64 17.77 -23.18 -7.54
CA PHE A 64 16.65 -23.51 -8.41
C PHE A 64 16.14 -22.26 -9.18
N GLY A 65 16.67 -21.07 -8.86
CA GLY A 65 16.70 -19.85 -9.68
C GLY A 65 18.02 -19.04 -9.58
N CYS A 66 18.88 -19.34 -8.60
CA CYS A 66 20.17 -18.69 -8.30
C CYS A 66 20.09 -17.15 -8.22
N ASP A 67 18.99 -16.64 -7.67
CA ASP A 67 18.63 -15.22 -7.72
C ASP A 67 18.44 -14.61 -6.31
N ALA A 68 18.88 -15.31 -5.27
CA ALA A 68 18.75 -14.90 -3.87
C ALA A 68 17.30 -14.69 -3.40
N SER A 69 16.33 -15.26 -4.10
CA SER A 69 14.91 -15.28 -3.72
C SER A 69 14.69 -16.02 -2.39
N VAL A 70 15.52 -17.03 -2.08
CA VAL A 70 15.49 -17.74 -0.79
C VAL A 70 15.70 -16.82 0.44
N LEU A 71 16.33 -15.66 0.23
CA LEU A 71 16.61 -14.68 1.27
C LEU A 71 15.43 -13.71 1.51
N LEU A 72 14.40 -13.72 0.66
CA LEU A 72 13.23 -12.87 0.79
C LEU A 72 12.24 -13.44 1.81
N ALA A 73 11.87 -12.61 2.79
CA ALA A 73 10.79 -12.88 3.72
C ALA A 73 9.42 -12.66 3.06
N ASP A 74 8.38 -13.25 3.66
CA ASP A 74 6.98 -13.09 3.25
C ASP A 74 6.60 -11.60 3.12
N THR A 75 5.74 -11.30 2.15
CA THR A 75 5.17 -9.98 1.93
C THR A 75 3.67 -10.07 1.71
N ALA A 76 2.97 -8.94 1.69
CA ALA A 76 1.55 -8.91 1.34
C ALA A 76 1.25 -9.41 -0.10
N THR A 77 2.27 -9.50 -0.96
CA THR A 77 2.13 -9.82 -2.39
C THR A 77 2.69 -11.18 -2.79
N PHE A 78 3.51 -11.81 -1.95
CA PHE A 78 4.06 -13.15 -2.18
C PHE A 78 4.50 -13.78 -0.86
N THR A 79 4.46 -15.11 -0.81
CA THR A 79 5.00 -15.90 0.31
C THR A 79 6.42 -16.33 -0.03
N GLY A 80 7.37 -15.97 0.82
CA GLY A 80 8.78 -16.29 0.68
C GLY A 80 9.08 -17.78 0.85
N GLU A 81 10.27 -18.17 0.42
CA GLU A 81 10.69 -19.58 0.39
C GLU A 81 11.11 -20.11 1.76
N GLN A 82 11.40 -19.23 2.72
CA GLN A 82 11.91 -19.62 4.03
C GLN A 82 10.94 -20.52 4.82
N ASN A 83 9.63 -20.37 4.55
CA ASN A 83 8.58 -21.15 5.18
C ASN A 83 8.19 -22.41 4.41
N ALA A 84 8.81 -22.69 3.25
CA ALA A 84 8.61 -23.92 2.50
C ALA A 84 9.05 -25.14 3.33
N LEU A 85 8.42 -26.30 3.14
CA LEU A 85 8.69 -27.53 3.88
C LEU A 85 10.19 -27.89 3.95
N PRO A 86 10.98 -27.85 2.85
CA PRO A 86 12.42 -28.15 2.91
C PRO A 86 13.27 -27.07 3.60
N ASN A 87 12.72 -25.88 3.85
CA ASN A 87 13.44 -24.70 4.34
C ASN A 87 13.10 -24.34 5.79
N LYS A 88 11.84 -24.52 6.18
CA LYS A 88 11.27 -24.10 7.46
C LYS A 88 12.03 -24.74 8.62
N ASN A 89 12.57 -23.90 9.51
CA ASN A 89 13.39 -24.30 10.66
C ASN A 89 14.62 -25.16 10.29
N SER A 90 15.08 -25.11 9.03
CA SER A 90 16.19 -25.90 8.50
C SER A 90 17.29 -25.04 7.90
N LEU A 91 16.96 -24.07 7.05
CA LEU A 91 17.93 -23.13 6.51
C LEU A 91 18.44 -22.15 7.58
N ARG A 92 19.73 -21.82 7.50
CA ARG A 92 20.42 -20.87 8.39
C ARG A 92 21.62 -20.26 7.68
N GLY A 93 22.22 -19.23 8.28
CA GLY A 93 23.34 -18.48 7.67
C GLY A 93 22.92 -17.19 6.98
N PHE A 94 21.62 -16.84 7.01
CA PHE A 94 21.09 -15.56 6.53
C PHE A 94 21.85 -14.36 7.12
N ASN A 95 22.12 -14.40 8.42
CA ASN A 95 22.88 -13.36 9.14
C ASN A 95 24.33 -13.20 8.64
N VAL A 96 24.97 -14.29 8.19
CA VAL A 96 26.32 -14.23 7.63
C VAL A 96 26.30 -13.54 6.27
N VAL A 97 25.31 -13.88 5.43
CA VAL A 97 25.09 -13.25 4.11
C VAL A 97 24.77 -11.76 4.25
N ASP A 98 23.90 -11.38 5.19
CA ASP A 98 23.60 -9.97 5.47
C ASP A 98 24.80 -9.19 6.02
N SER A 99 25.62 -9.82 6.88
CA SER A 99 26.86 -9.21 7.37
C SER A 99 27.87 -8.97 6.25
N ILE A 100 28.04 -9.95 5.35
CA ILE A 100 28.87 -9.80 4.15
C ILE A 100 28.35 -8.68 3.28
N LYS A 101 27.03 -8.65 3.03
CA LYS A 101 26.38 -7.63 2.23
C LYS A 101 26.62 -6.24 2.83
N THR A 102 26.43 -6.09 4.13
CA THR A 102 26.68 -4.83 4.85
C THR A 102 28.12 -4.34 4.67
N GLN A 103 29.11 -5.22 4.80
CA GLN A 103 30.52 -4.87 4.59
C GLN A 103 30.79 -4.44 3.14
N LEU A 104 30.20 -5.15 2.17
CA LEU A 104 30.34 -4.80 0.75
C LEU A 104 29.69 -3.47 0.41
N GLU A 105 28.53 -3.16 1.00
CA GLU A 105 27.88 -1.86 0.81
C GLU A 105 28.70 -0.69 1.35
N GLY A 106 29.47 -0.90 2.43
CA GLY A 106 30.44 0.06 2.93
C GLY A 106 31.67 0.25 2.03
N ILE A 107 31.96 -0.68 1.11
CA ILE A 107 33.11 -0.65 0.20
C ILE A 107 32.71 -0.14 -1.19
N CYS A 108 31.60 -0.63 -1.71
CA CYS A 108 31.15 -0.44 -3.09
C CYS A 108 29.62 -0.52 -3.16
N SER A 109 28.96 0.59 -2.81
CA SER A 109 27.52 0.58 -2.63
C SER A 109 26.76 0.19 -3.92
N GLN A 110 25.70 -0.60 -3.75
CA GLN A 110 24.80 -1.11 -4.80
C GLN A 110 25.52 -1.81 -5.95
N THR A 111 26.69 -2.41 -5.68
CA THR A 111 27.50 -3.03 -6.73
C THR A 111 27.34 -4.56 -6.75
N VAL A 112 27.46 -5.23 -5.60
CA VAL A 112 27.50 -6.71 -5.51
C VAL A 112 26.12 -7.27 -5.13
N SER A 113 25.56 -8.20 -5.89
CA SER A 113 24.26 -8.82 -5.57
C SER A 113 24.32 -9.80 -4.40
N CYS A 114 23.18 -10.02 -3.72
CA CYS A 114 23.04 -11.09 -2.74
C CYS A 114 23.19 -12.48 -3.39
N ALA A 115 22.75 -12.64 -4.63
CA ALA A 115 22.91 -13.86 -5.42
C ALA A 115 24.39 -14.21 -5.64
N ASP A 116 25.23 -13.22 -5.96
CA ASP A 116 26.68 -13.44 -6.07
C ASP A 116 27.33 -13.69 -4.71
N ILE A 117 26.85 -13.06 -3.63
CA ILE A 117 27.32 -13.35 -2.27
C ILE A 117 27.04 -14.82 -1.93
N LEU A 118 25.85 -15.35 -2.19
CA LEU A 118 25.53 -16.76 -1.93
C LEU A 118 26.44 -17.71 -2.71
N ALA A 119 26.65 -17.45 -4.00
CA ALA A 119 27.49 -18.29 -4.85
C ALA A 119 28.95 -18.32 -4.39
N VAL A 120 29.51 -17.15 -4.03
CA VAL A 120 30.88 -17.05 -3.53
C VAL A 120 30.98 -17.63 -2.12
N ALA A 121 30.00 -17.40 -1.25
CA ALA A 121 29.99 -17.90 0.11
C ALA A 121 29.93 -19.43 0.17
N ALA A 122 29.19 -20.07 -0.73
CA ALA A 122 29.19 -21.53 -0.87
C ALA A 122 30.58 -22.06 -1.25
N ARG A 123 31.24 -21.43 -2.23
CA ARG A 123 32.61 -21.80 -2.65
C ARG A 123 33.61 -21.63 -1.52
N ASP A 124 33.62 -20.46 -0.88
CA ASP A 124 34.55 -20.17 0.21
C ASP A 124 34.31 -21.05 1.44
N SER A 125 33.07 -21.46 1.70
CA SER A 125 32.73 -22.41 2.77
C SER A 125 33.33 -23.79 2.55
N VAL A 126 33.23 -24.32 1.32
CA VAL A 126 33.83 -25.62 0.97
C VAL A 126 35.34 -25.56 1.08
N VAL A 127 35.97 -24.49 0.58
CA VAL A 127 37.42 -24.29 0.68
C VAL A 127 37.88 -24.17 2.14
N ALA A 128 37.14 -23.42 2.97
CA ALA A 128 37.47 -23.26 4.40
C ALA A 128 37.42 -24.59 5.17
N LEU A 129 36.59 -25.54 4.73
CA LEU A 129 36.49 -26.89 5.30
C LEU A 129 37.42 -27.91 4.61
N GLY A 130 38.35 -27.46 3.77
CA GLY A 130 39.38 -28.31 3.15
C GLY A 130 38.96 -28.99 1.83
N GLY A 131 37.84 -28.57 1.24
CA GLY A 131 37.33 -29.06 -0.04
C GLY A 131 37.92 -28.34 -1.27
N PRO A 132 37.45 -28.69 -2.48
CA PRO A 132 37.93 -28.06 -3.70
C PRO A 132 37.42 -26.62 -3.86
N SER A 133 38.15 -25.84 -4.65
CA SER A 133 37.69 -24.55 -5.16
C SER A 133 37.23 -24.70 -6.60
N TRP A 134 36.29 -23.84 -7.02
CA TRP A 134 35.89 -23.69 -8.42
C TRP A 134 35.79 -22.22 -8.80
N THR A 135 35.66 -21.96 -10.10
CA THR A 135 35.48 -20.61 -10.63
C THR A 135 34.00 -20.24 -10.54
N VAL A 136 33.70 -19.17 -9.81
CA VAL A 136 32.35 -18.62 -9.69
C VAL A 136 32.17 -17.56 -10.77
N GLY A 137 31.25 -17.75 -11.72
CA GLY A 137 30.80 -16.67 -12.59
C GLY A 137 29.99 -15.65 -11.78
N LEU A 138 30.28 -14.36 -11.92
CA LEU A 138 29.67 -13.26 -11.15
C LEU A 138 28.91 -12.31 -12.09
N GLY A 139 28.03 -11.48 -11.54
CA GLY A 139 27.16 -10.56 -12.28
C GLY A 139 25.69 -10.93 -12.20
N ARG A 140 25.30 -11.79 -11.25
CA ARG A 140 23.90 -12.13 -10.99
C ARG A 140 23.15 -10.91 -10.47
N ARG A 141 21.84 -10.88 -10.71
CA ARG A 141 20.89 -9.94 -10.13
C ARG A 141 19.99 -10.67 -9.13
N ASP A 142 19.60 -9.93 -8.10
CA ASP A 142 18.67 -10.41 -7.09
C ASP A 142 17.23 -10.38 -7.62
N SER A 143 16.47 -11.40 -7.27
CA SER A 143 15.04 -11.47 -7.53
C SER A 143 14.27 -10.42 -6.74
N THR A 144 13.10 -10.06 -7.27
CA THR A 144 12.14 -9.16 -6.62
C THR A 144 10.98 -9.91 -5.97
N THR A 145 10.93 -11.24 -6.13
CA THR A 145 9.87 -12.10 -5.61
C THR A 145 10.44 -13.46 -5.19
N ALA A 146 9.64 -14.26 -4.51
CA ALA A 146 9.98 -15.59 -4.06
C ALA A 146 8.72 -16.48 -4.13
N SER A 147 8.90 -17.79 -4.20
CA SER A 147 7.81 -18.74 -4.37
C SER A 147 7.96 -19.96 -3.46
N MET A 148 7.19 -19.97 -2.36
CA MET A 148 7.09 -21.14 -1.48
C MET A 148 6.73 -22.43 -2.24
N ASP A 149 5.79 -22.36 -3.18
CA ASP A 149 5.35 -23.53 -3.95
C ASP A 149 6.47 -24.07 -4.84
N SER A 150 7.25 -23.19 -5.47
CA SER A 150 8.42 -23.60 -6.26
C SER A 150 9.44 -24.32 -5.37
N ALA A 151 9.74 -23.77 -4.18
CA ALA A 151 10.65 -24.44 -3.25
C ALA A 151 10.11 -25.81 -2.76
N ASN A 152 8.81 -25.95 -2.55
CA ASN A 152 8.20 -27.24 -2.18
C ASN A 152 8.24 -28.29 -3.30
N ASN A 153 8.12 -27.86 -4.55
CA ASN A 153 8.02 -28.77 -5.69
C ASN A 153 9.39 -29.15 -6.27
N ASP A 154 10.36 -28.25 -6.20
CA ASP A 154 11.63 -28.41 -6.93
C ASP A 154 12.75 -29.02 -6.08
N LEU A 155 12.66 -28.98 -4.75
CA LEU A 155 13.71 -29.48 -3.86
C LEU A 155 13.50 -30.97 -3.51
N PRO A 156 14.49 -31.86 -3.77
CA PRO A 156 14.38 -33.27 -3.42
C PRO A 156 14.29 -33.49 -1.90
N PRO A 157 13.27 -34.20 -1.39
CA PRO A 157 13.15 -34.53 0.03
C PRO A 157 14.09 -35.69 0.42
N PRO A 158 14.40 -35.84 1.73
CA PRO A 158 15.41 -36.79 2.22
C PRO A 158 15.02 -38.27 2.05
N PHE A 159 13.78 -38.55 1.66
CA PHE A 159 13.19 -39.88 1.51
C PHE A 159 12.98 -40.30 0.05
N PHE A 160 13.49 -39.56 -0.92
CA PHE A 160 13.46 -40.00 -2.33
C PHE A 160 14.29 -41.25 -2.58
N ASP A 161 13.76 -42.13 -3.41
CA ASP A 161 14.49 -43.24 -4.01
C ASP A 161 15.40 -42.77 -5.16
N LEU A 162 16.20 -43.69 -5.71
CA LEU A 162 17.16 -43.36 -6.77
C LEU A 162 16.49 -42.86 -8.05
N GLU A 163 15.33 -43.41 -8.43
CA GLU A 163 14.63 -43.00 -9.65
C GLU A 163 14.15 -41.55 -9.55
N ASN A 164 13.53 -41.19 -8.42
CA ASN A 164 13.06 -39.84 -8.16
C ASN A 164 14.21 -38.85 -8.01
N LEU A 165 15.36 -39.26 -7.44
CA LEU A 165 16.57 -38.44 -7.43
C LEU A 165 17.11 -38.18 -8.84
N ILE A 166 17.25 -39.23 -9.67
CA ILE A 166 17.71 -39.10 -11.06
C ILE A 166 16.78 -38.17 -11.83
N LYS A 167 15.46 -38.33 -11.65
CA LYS A 167 14.47 -37.48 -12.30
C LYS A 167 14.58 -36.03 -11.85
N ALA A 168 14.57 -35.77 -10.54
CA ALA A 168 14.58 -34.40 -10.01
C ALA A 168 15.83 -33.60 -10.42
N PHE A 169 17.00 -34.24 -10.40
CA PHE A 169 18.24 -33.62 -10.89
C PHE A 169 18.28 -33.54 -12.42
N GLY A 170 17.78 -34.56 -13.12
CA GLY A 170 17.69 -34.60 -14.58
C GLY A 170 16.78 -33.51 -15.17
N ASP A 171 15.66 -33.21 -14.49
CA ASP A 171 14.74 -32.13 -14.85
C ASP A 171 15.41 -30.74 -14.78
N LYS A 172 16.55 -30.63 -14.08
CA LYS A 172 17.40 -29.44 -13.99
C LYS A 172 18.67 -29.54 -14.84
N GLY A 173 18.77 -30.55 -15.71
CA GLY A 173 19.88 -30.72 -16.65
C GLY A 173 21.15 -31.33 -16.05
N PHE A 174 21.08 -31.90 -14.86
CA PHE A 174 22.21 -32.61 -14.25
C PHE A 174 22.30 -34.05 -14.73
N SER A 175 23.51 -34.54 -14.96
CA SER A 175 23.75 -35.96 -15.18
C SER A 175 23.67 -36.75 -13.87
N VAL A 176 23.54 -38.07 -13.95
CA VAL A 176 23.62 -38.98 -12.80
C VAL A 176 24.94 -38.79 -12.02
N THR A 177 26.05 -38.50 -12.70
CA THR A 177 27.33 -38.23 -12.03
C THR A 177 27.31 -36.88 -11.30
N ASP A 178 26.69 -35.85 -11.87
CA ASP A 178 26.52 -34.55 -11.20
C ASP A 178 25.64 -34.69 -9.95
N MET A 179 24.55 -35.47 -10.02
CA MET A 179 23.68 -35.78 -8.88
C MET A 179 24.47 -36.47 -7.76
N VAL A 180 25.18 -37.57 -8.06
CA VAL A 180 26.00 -38.28 -7.06
C VAL A 180 27.07 -37.37 -6.46
N ALA A 181 27.68 -36.50 -7.26
CA ALA A 181 28.65 -35.54 -6.78
C ALA A 181 28.03 -34.49 -5.85
N LEU A 182 26.91 -33.85 -6.23
CA LEU A 182 26.23 -32.84 -5.41
C LEU A 182 25.69 -33.43 -4.10
N SER A 183 25.19 -34.67 -4.10
CA SER A 183 24.85 -35.39 -2.85
C SER A 183 26.05 -35.55 -1.92
N GLY A 184 27.27 -35.62 -2.47
CA GLY A 184 28.51 -35.62 -1.70
C GLY A 184 28.75 -34.36 -0.85
N ALA A 185 28.01 -33.27 -1.05
CA ALA A 185 28.00 -32.13 -0.14
C ALA A 185 27.65 -32.53 1.31
N HIS A 186 26.93 -33.63 1.49
CA HIS A 186 26.61 -34.22 2.79
C HIS A 186 27.83 -34.78 3.54
N THR A 187 29.04 -34.72 2.97
CA THR A 187 30.30 -34.89 3.73
C THR A 187 30.46 -33.85 4.86
N ILE A 188 29.75 -32.72 4.78
CA ILE A 188 29.68 -31.72 5.86
C ILE A 188 28.22 -31.44 6.26
N GLY A 189 28.02 -31.13 7.55
CA GLY A 189 26.72 -30.71 8.07
C GLY A 189 25.95 -31.79 8.82
N GLN A 190 24.70 -31.47 9.15
CA GLN A 190 23.85 -32.28 10.03
C GLN A 190 22.40 -32.21 9.59
N ALA A 191 21.65 -33.30 9.80
CA ALA A 191 20.22 -33.37 9.59
C ALA A 191 19.46 -33.53 10.91
N GLN A 192 18.19 -33.10 10.92
CA GLN A 192 17.26 -33.30 12.03
C GLN A 192 16.66 -34.71 12.00
N CYS A 193 16.36 -35.26 13.18
CA CYS A 193 15.79 -36.59 13.40
C CYS A 193 14.55 -36.86 12.55
N THR A 194 13.68 -35.86 12.35
CA THR A 194 12.51 -35.99 11.47
C THR A 194 12.85 -36.48 10.06
N ASN A 195 14.04 -36.16 9.54
CA ASN A 195 14.46 -36.50 8.17
C ASN A 195 15.06 -37.90 8.02
N PHE A 196 15.49 -38.54 9.11
CA PHE A 196 16.12 -39.87 9.06
C PHE A 196 15.48 -40.91 9.99
N ARG A 197 14.50 -40.52 10.81
CA ARG A 197 13.79 -41.43 11.72
C ARG A 197 13.23 -42.66 10.99
N GLY A 198 12.55 -42.44 9.87
CA GLY A 198 11.98 -43.53 9.08
C GLY A 198 13.03 -44.57 8.70
N ARG A 199 14.20 -44.11 8.25
CA ARG A 199 15.31 -44.98 7.90
C ARG A 199 15.84 -45.78 9.07
N ILE A 200 16.20 -45.11 10.18
CA ILE A 200 16.87 -45.80 11.30
C ILE A 200 15.97 -46.83 12.01
N TYR A 201 14.64 -46.75 11.87
CA TYR A 201 13.72 -47.73 12.49
C TYR A 201 13.16 -48.76 11.50
N ASN A 202 13.03 -48.43 10.21
CA ASN A 202 12.29 -49.26 9.25
C ASN A 202 13.16 -49.91 8.17
N GLU A 203 14.36 -49.40 7.91
CA GLU A 203 15.21 -49.94 6.84
C GLU A 203 16.17 -51.03 7.35
N THR A 204 16.48 -51.98 6.47
CA THR A 204 17.35 -53.12 6.76
C THR A 204 18.76 -52.98 6.20
N ASN A 205 18.99 -52.04 5.28
CA ASN A 205 20.28 -51.72 4.67
C ASN A 205 20.99 -50.57 5.42
N ILE A 206 20.99 -50.65 6.75
CA ILE A 206 21.72 -49.75 7.65
C ILE A 206 22.59 -50.58 8.60
N ASP A 207 23.83 -50.15 8.83
CA ASP A 207 24.69 -50.78 9.83
C ASP A 207 24.01 -50.76 11.21
N ALA A 208 23.89 -51.94 11.83
CA ALA A 208 23.10 -52.10 13.04
C ALA A 208 23.67 -51.32 14.23
N GLY A 209 24.99 -51.22 14.33
CA GLY A 209 25.68 -50.43 15.37
C GLY A 209 25.45 -48.93 15.17
N TYR A 210 25.57 -48.45 13.93
CA TYR A 210 25.28 -47.06 13.59
C TYR A 210 23.81 -46.70 13.84
N ALA A 211 22.86 -47.53 13.41
CA ALA A 211 21.44 -47.34 13.69
C ALA A 211 21.16 -47.25 15.19
N ALA A 212 21.75 -48.14 16.00
CA ALA A 212 21.62 -48.10 17.46
C ALA A 212 22.16 -46.78 18.05
N SER A 213 23.31 -46.29 17.55
CA SER A 213 23.89 -45.02 18.00
C SER A 213 22.99 -43.81 17.70
N LEU A 214 22.32 -43.80 16.54
CA LEU A 214 21.41 -42.71 16.15
C LEU A 214 20.09 -42.75 16.95
N ARG A 215 19.55 -43.94 17.22
CA ARG A 215 18.31 -44.11 17.99
C ARG A 215 18.43 -43.57 19.42
N ALA A 216 19.63 -43.59 20.01
CA ALA A 216 19.89 -42.99 21.32
C ALA A 216 19.58 -41.47 21.35
N ASN A 217 19.74 -40.77 20.21
CA ASN A 217 19.46 -39.34 20.06
C ASN A 217 18.21 -39.05 19.20
N CYS A 218 17.50 -40.07 18.71
CA CYS A 218 16.35 -39.93 17.82
C CYS A 218 15.25 -40.92 18.20
N PRO A 219 14.31 -40.52 19.10
CA PRO A 219 13.24 -41.37 19.59
C PRO A 219 12.33 -41.90 18.48
N PRO A 220 11.70 -43.09 18.65
CA PRO A 220 10.84 -43.71 17.62
C PRO A 220 9.54 -42.93 17.41
N THR A 221 9.07 -42.23 18.44
CA THR A 221 7.81 -41.49 18.42
C THR A 221 7.99 -40.13 17.76
N ALA A 222 7.23 -39.87 16.68
CA ALA A 222 7.16 -38.53 16.07
C ALA A 222 6.64 -37.50 17.09
N GLY A 223 7.16 -36.27 17.02
CA GLY A 223 6.89 -35.22 18.03
C GLY A 223 7.85 -35.24 19.22
N THR A 224 8.69 -36.28 19.37
CA THR A 224 9.71 -36.37 20.42
C THR A 224 11.11 -36.34 19.80
N GLY A 225 11.90 -35.32 20.13
CA GLY A 225 13.27 -35.18 19.63
C GLY A 225 13.38 -34.93 18.12
N ASP A 226 12.32 -34.45 17.47
CA ASP A 226 12.28 -34.19 16.01
C ASP A 226 13.43 -33.30 15.52
N SER A 227 13.81 -32.32 16.33
CA SER A 227 14.87 -31.35 16.05
C SER A 227 16.27 -31.84 16.42
N ASN A 228 16.43 -33.02 17.02
CA ASN A 228 17.73 -33.56 17.39
C ASN A 228 18.59 -33.79 16.15
N LEU A 229 19.86 -33.42 16.23
CA LEU A 229 20.76 -33.41 15.08
C LEU A 229 21.67 -34.64 15.06
N ALA A 230 21.94 -35.15 13.85
CA ALA A 230 22.98 -36.12 13.59
C ALA A 230 23.82 -35.67 12.39
N ALA A 231 25.12 -35.99 12.40
CA ALA A 231 26.02 -35.65 11.31
C ALA A 231 25.70 -36.48 10.06
N LEU A 232 25.68 -35.80 8.91
CA LEU A 232 25.50 -36.45 7.61
C LEU A 232 26.73 -37.31 7.24
N ASP A 233 27.90 -36.90 7.71
CA ASP A 233 29.13 -37.68 7.72
C ASP A 233 29.51 -38.01 9.17
N THR A 234 29.44 -39.30 9.51
CA THR A 234 29.78 -39.77 10.87
C THR A 234 31.28 -39.89 11.12
N THR A 235 32.10 -39.82 10.07
CA THR A 235 33.55 -40.04 10.15
C THR A 235 34.29 -38.71 10.25
N THR A 236 33.96 -37.72 9.40
CA THR A 236 34.62 -36.41 9.36
C THR A 236 33.62 -35.25 9.25
N PRO A 237 32.76 -35.04 10.27
CA PRO A 237 31.59 -34.12 10.19
C PRO A 237 31.92 -32.64 9.91
N TYR A 238 33.19 -32.24 10.02
CA TYR A 238 33.67 -30.87 9.88
C TYR A 238 34.75 -30.73 8.79
N SER A 239 34.89 -31.70 7.89
CA SER A 239 35.87 -31.65 6.80
C SER A 239 35.21 -32.04 5.49
N PHE A 240 35.46 -31.24 4.46
CA PHE A 240 34.98 -31.54 3.12
C PHE A 240 35.94 -32.51 2.44
N ASP A 241 35.65 -33.81 2.56
CA ASP A 241 36.44 -34.90 2.01
C ASP A 241 35.52 -35.94 1.34
N ASN A 242 35.94 -37.20 1.25
CA ASN A 242 35.17 -38.26 0.60
C ASN A 242 34.70 -39.37 1.57
N ALA A 243 34.78 -39.14 2.89
CA ALA A 243 34.36 -40.11 3.90
C ALA A 243 32.85 -40.40 3.84
N TYR A 244 32.04 -39.44 3.39
CA TYR A 244 30.63 -39.64 3.03
C TYR A 244 30.43 -40.91 2.17
N TYR A 245 31.21 -41.08 1.11
CA TYR A 245 31.08 -42.25 0.23
C TYR A 245 31.58 -43.53 0.91
N SER A 246 32.65 -43.46 1.72
CA SER A 246 33.09 -44.59 2.55
C SER A 246 32.02 -45.03 3.56
N ASN A 247 31.25 -44.07 4.11
CA ASN A 247 30.10 -44.36 4.96
C ASN A 247 29.00 -45.08 4.18
N LEU A 248 28.69 -44.65 2.94
CA LEU A 248 27.70 -45.34 2.10
C LEU A 248 28.10 -46.80 1.82
N LEU A 249 29.38 -47.05 1.50
CA LEU A 249 29.92 -48.41 1.31
C LEU A 249 29.75 -49.29 2.56
N SER A 250 29.70 -48.67 3.73
CA SER A 250 29.56 -49.33 5.03
C SER A 250 28.11 -49.36 5.54
N ASN A 251 27.11 -49.03 4.71
CA ASN A 251 25.69 -48.88 5.08
C ASN A 251 25.44 -47.82 6.17
N LYS A 252 26.27 -46.77 6.22
CA LYS A 252 26.22 -45.67 7.19
C LYS A 252 25.78 -44.33 6.59
N GLY A 253 25.12 -44.31 5.44
CA GLY A 253 24.41 -43.09 4.99
C GLY A 253 23.39 -42.67 6.06
N LEU A 254 23.18 -41.37 6.30
CA LEU A 254 22.21 -40.94 7.32
C LEU A 254 20.78 -40.94 6.75
N LEU A 255 20.60 -40.30 5.59
CA LEU A 255 19.29 -40.17 4.94
C LEU A 255 19.01 -41.38 4.03
N HIS A 256 17.74 -41.65 3.76
CA HIS A 256 17.34 -42.65 2.77
C HIS A 256 17.89 -42.30 1.39
N SER A 257 17.66 -41.05 0.96
CA SER A 257 18.19 -40.48 -0.29
C SER A 257 19.71 -40.56 -0.45
N ASP A 258 20.47 -40.65 0.65
CA ASP A 258 21.91 -40.88 0.60
C ASP A 258 22.24 -42.35 0.36
N GLN A 259 21.66 -43.25 1.16
CA GLN A 259 22.00 -44.68 1.08
C GLN A 259 21.57 -45.30 -0.25
N VAL A 260 20.49 -44.82 -0.87
CA VAL A 260 20.04 -45.32 -2.19
C VAL A 260 21.07 -45.08 -3.30
N LEU A 261 22.06 -44.20 -3.12
CA LEU A 261 23.16 -44.03 -4.08
C LEU A 261 24.10 -45.26 -4.12
N PHE A 262 24.10 -46.10 -3.09
CA PHE A 262 24.88 -47.33 -3.02
C PHE A 262 24.03 -48.46 -2.44
N ASN A 263 23.31 -49.15 -3.32
CA ASN A 263 22.37 -50.22 -2.94
C ASN A 263 22.23 -51.28 -4.03
N GLY A 264 23.32 -51.56 -4.78
CA GLY A 264 23.32 -52.56 -5.86
C GLY A 264 22.75 -52.05 -7.18
N ASN A 265 22.97 -50.78 -7.49
CA ASN A 265 22.31 -50.09 -8.61
C ASN A 265 23.30 -49.37 -9.55
N SER A 266 22.78 -48.55 -10.46
CA SER A 266 23.55 -47.88 -11.52
C SER A 266 24.56 -46.84 -11.01
N THR A 267 24.44 -46.34 -9.78
CA THR A 267 25.37 -45.35 -9.21
C THR A 267 26.51 -45.97 -8.40
N ASP A 268 26.47 -47.27 -8.12
CA ASP A 268 27.45 -47.98 -7.29
C ASP A 268 28.91 -47.76 -7.75
N ASN A 269 29.16 -47.82 -9.06
CA ASN A 269 30.51 -47.65 -9.61
C ASN A 269 31.05 -46.23 -9.39
N THR A 270 30.18 -45.22 -9.51
CA THR A 270 30.52 -43.82 -9.24
C THR A 270 30.82 -43.62 -7.75
N VAL A 271 30.01 -44.19 -6.86
CA VAL A 271 30.24 -44.14 -5.40
C VAL A 271 31.57 -44.82 -5.02
N ARG A 272 31.88 -46.00 -5.55
CA ARG A 272 33.18 -46.68 -5.32
C ARG A 272 34.36 -45.85 -5.81
N ASN A 273 34.22 -45.23 -6.98
CA ASN A 273 35.25 -44.35 -7.52
C ASN A 273 35.47 -43.14 -6.60
N PHE A 274 34.41 -42.45 -6.18
CA PHE A 274 34.53 -41.29 -5.29
C PHE A 274 35.05 -41.65 -3.88
N ALA A 275 34.67 -42.82 -3.34
CA ALA A 275 35.20 -43.33 -2.08
C ALA A 275 36.71 -43.64 -2.13
N SER A 276 37.20 -44.17 -3.25
CA SER A 276 38.62 -44.52 -3.41
C SER A 276 39.48 -43.40 -4.00
N ASN A 277 38.86 -42.39 -4.62
CA ASN A 277 39.53 -41.31 -5.32
C ASN A 277 38.92 -39.94 -4.99
N ARG A 278 39.47 -39.30 -3.95
CA ARG A 278 39.08 -37.95 -3.52
C ARG A 278 39.21 -36.90 -4.64
N ALA A 279 40.19 -37.04 -5.54
CA ALA A 279 40.38 -36.10 -6.65
C ALA A 279 39.25 -36.21 -7.69
N ALA A 280 38.79 -37.44 -7.99
CA ALA A 280 37.65 -37.66 -8.87
C ALA A 280 36.36 -37.04 -8.30
N PHE A 281 36.08 -37.24 -7.01
CA PHE A 281 34.97 -36.57 -6.33
C PHE A 281 35.10 -35.05 -6.40
N SER A 282 36.26 -34.52 -6.01
CA SER A 282 36.51 -33.07 -5.96
C SER A 282 36.31 -32.39 -7.33
N SER A 283 36.77 -33.03 -8.41
CA SER A 283 36.61 -32.54 -9.77
C SER A 283 35.15 -32.58 -10.24
N ALA A 284 34.44 -33.67 -9.95
CA ALA A 284 33.03 -33.81 -10.29
C ALA A 284 32.17 -32.81 -9.52
N PHE A 285 32.41 -32.65 -8.21
CA PHE A 285 31.72 -31.69 -7.36
C PHE A 285 31.91 -30.26 -7.85
N SER A 286 33.15 -29.86 -8.15
CA SER A 286 33.46 -28.53 -8.68
C SER A 286 32.74 -28.26 -10.00
N SER A 287 32.71 -29.24 -10.90
CA SER A 287 32.02 -29.13 -12.19
C SER A 287 30.50 -29.01 -12.03
N ALA A 288 29.93 -29.79 -11.12
CA ALA A 288 28.49 -29.76 -10.82
C ALA A 288 28.08 -28.45 -10.12
N MET A 289 28.90 -27.91 -9.21
CA MET A 289 28.66 -26.61 -8.57
C MET A 289 28.69 -25.46 -9.59
N VAL A 290 29.60 -25.50 -10.57
CA VAL A 290 29.61 -24.52 -11.67
C VAL A 290 28.34 -24.63 -12.51
N LYS A 291 27.88 -25.84 -12.84
CA LYS A 291 26.60 -26.03 -13.55
C LYS A 291 25.43 -25.49 -12.74
N MET A 292 25.35 -25.84 -11.46
CA MET A 292 24.28 -25.42 -10.55
C MET A 292 24.21 -23.91 -10.42
N ALA A 293 25.34 -23.24 -10.23
CA ALA A 293 25.38 -21.79 -10.08
C ALA A 293 25.00 -21.01 -11.36
N ASN A 294 24.82 -21.72 -12.49
CA ASN A 294 24.41 -21.17 -13.79
C ASN A 294 22.96 -21.58 -14.18
N LEU A 295 22.19 -22.17 -13.27
CA LEU A 295 20.78 -22.50 -13.51
C LEU A 295 19.90 -21.25 -13.45
N GLY A 296 19.60 -20.70 -14.63
CA GLY A 296 18.65 -19.60 -14.81
C GLY A 296 18.97 -18.28 -14.07
N PRO A 297 20.24 -17.86 -13.90
CA PRO A 297 20.55 -16.65 -13.15
C PRO A 297 19.96 -15.41 -13.82
N LEU A 298 19.37 -14.52 -13.02
CA LEU A 298 18.98 -13.19 -13.49
C LEU A 298 20.24 -12.39 -13.80
N THR A 299 20.33 -11.77 -14.98
CA THR A 299 21.46 -10.92 -15.37
C THR A 299 20.98 -9.60 -15.99
N GLY A 300 21.89 -8.63 -16.13
CA GLY A 300 21.56 -7.34 -16.74
C GLY A 300 20.44 -6.60 -16.00
N SER A 301 19.29 -6.42 -16.65
CA SER A 301 18.09 -5.76 -16.12
C SER A 301 16.99 -6.71 -15.64
N GLN A 302 17.25 -8.02 -15.58
CA GLN A 302 16.26 -9.04 -15.21
C GLN A 302 16.03 -9.18 -13.70
N GLY A 303 16.70 -8.37 -12.90
CA GLY A 303 16.56 -8.30 -11.44
C GLY A 303 17.19 -7.00 -10.92
N GLN A 304 17.50 -6.95 -9.63
CA GLN A 304 18.06 -5.76 -8.97
C GLN A 304 19.36 -6.06 -8.22
N ILE A 305 20.03 -5.02 -7.72
CA ILE A 305 21.03 -5.17 -6.65
C ILE A 305 20.37 -4.66 -5.37
N ARG A 306 20.10 -5.55 -4.42
CA ARG A 306 19.52 -5.13 -3.14
C ARG A 306 20.59 -4.47 -2.28
N LEU A 307 20.21 -3.60 -1.34
CA LEU A 307 21.13 -3.07 -0.31
C LEU A 307 21.20 -3.96 0.94
N SER A 308 20.15 -4.75 1.20
CA SER A 308 20.10 -5.78 2.23
C SER A 308 19.57 -7.09 1.63
N CYS A 309 20.06 -8.24 2.11
CA CYS A 309 19.65 -9.54 1.61
C CYS A 309 18.41 -10.11 2.35
N SER A 310 18.05 -9.61 3.54
CA SER A 310 16.79 -9.88 4.27
C SER A 310 16.08 -8.59 4.78
N LYS A 311 14.77 -8.65 5.17
CA LYS A 311 13.89 -7.49 5.56
C LYS A 311 13.51 -7.39 7.06
N GLY A 312 13.36 -6.18 7.63
CA GLY A 312 13.31 -5.80 9.08
C GLY A 312 13.61 -4.32 9.41
N CYS A 313 14.01 -3.99 10.65
CA CYS A 313 13.96 -2.70 11.39
C CYS A 313 13.79 -1.45 10.52
N ASP A 314 12.54 -1.04 10.38
CA ASP A 314 12.08 -0.10 9.36
C ASP A 314 11.30 1.08 9.92
N ALA A 315 11.24 1.23 11.25
CA ALA A 315 10.41 2.24 11.91
C ALA A 315 8.93 2.20 11.49
N SER A 316 8.42 1.02 11.11
CA SER A 316 6.99 0.77 10.91
C SER A 316 6.17 1.13 12.14
N VAL A 317 6.69 0.92 13.35
CA VAL A 317 6.06 1.30 14.62
C VAL A 317 5.76 2.80 14.75
N LEU A 318 6.47 3.65 14.01
CA LEU A 318 6.23 5.09 13.99
C LEU A 318 5.05 5.46 13.05
N LEU A 319 4.59 4.55 12.20
CA LEU A 319 3.37 4.74 11.39
C LEU A 319 2.13 4.56 12.27
N SER A 320 1.25 5.57 12.26
CA SER A 320 0.09 5.62 13.16
C SER A 320 -0.93 4.52 12.90
N GLY A 321 -1.50 3.97 13.98
CA GLY A 321 -2.78 3.25 13.96
C GLY A 321 -2.73 1.76 13.58
N GLN A 322 -1.55 1.14 13.48
CA GLN A 322 -1.42 -0.31 13.26
C GLN A 322 -0.61 -0.94 14.38
N GLU A 323 0.72 -0.89 14.32
CA GLU A 323 1.58 -1.49 15.34
C GLU A 323 1.45 -0.82 16.72
N GLN A 324 1.13 0.47 16.76
CA GLN A 324 0.88 1.22 17.99
C GLN A 324 -0.34 0.71 18.77
N ASN A 325 -1.28 0.06 18.07
CA ASN A 325 -2.52 -0.47 18.63
C ASN A 325 -2.41 -1.97 18.97
N ALA A 326 -1.31 -2.63 18.61
CA ALA A 326 -1.08 -4.03 18.95
C ALA A 326 -1.07 -4.20 20.48
N GLY A 327 -1.61 -5.31 20.98
CA GLY A 327 -1.73 -5.61 22.41
C GLY A 327 -0.44 -5.39 23.21
N PRO A 328 0.73 -5.84 22.74
CA PRO A 328 2.01 -5.58 23.40
C PRO A 328 2.44 -4.10 23.45
N ASN A 329 1.94 -3.27 22.52
CA ASN A 329 2.38 -1.89 22.30
C ASN A 329 1.39 -0.82 22.81
N VAL A 330 0.10 -1.15 22.85
CA VAL A 330 -0.97 -0.21 23.19
C VAL A 330 -0.82 0.25 24.65
N GLY A 331 -0.60 1.55 24.83
CA GLY A 331 -0.40 2.16 26.15
C GLY A 331 0.98 1.95 26.78
N SER A 332 1.87 1.14 26.16
CA SER A 332 3.24 0.90 26.63
C SER A 332 4.28 1.76 25.91
N LEU A 333 4.14 1.97 24.59
CA LEU A 333 5.06 2.79 23.80
C LEU A 333 4.80 4.30 23.94
N ARG A 334 5.86 5.09 24.10
CA ARG A 334 5.83 6.56 24.22
C ARG A 334 7.03 7.18 23.47
N GLY A 335 7.07 8.51 23.40
CA GLY A 335 8.23 9.24 22.87
C GLY A 335 8.25 9.43 21.34
N PHE A 336 7.16 9.11 20.65
CA PHE A 336 7.02 9.33 19.20
C PHE A 336 7.34 10.79 18.79
N SER A 337 6.90 11.76 19.57
CA SER A 337 7.18 13.19 19.34
C SER A 337 8.65 13.56 19.51
N VAL A 338 9.43 12.82 20.31
CA VAL A 338 10.88 13.04 20.45
C VAL A 338 11.60 12.65 19.17
N ILE A 339 11.18 11.54 18.55
CA ILE A 339 11.71 11.09 17.26
C ILE A 339 11.32 12.04 16.13
N ASP A 340 10.08 12.50 16.10
CA ASP A 340 9.61 13.52 15.14
C ASP A 340 10.37 14.86 15.30
N ASN A 341 10.63 15.29 16.53
CA ASN A 341 11.42 16.51 16.80
C ASN A 341 12.89 16.35 16.38
N ALA A 342 13.50 15.20 16.65
CA ALA A 342 14.85 14.90 16.19
C ALA A 342 14.91 14.88 14.65
N LYS A 343 13.89 14.30 14.01
CA LYS A 343 13.75 14.31 12.55
C LYS A 343 13.64 15.71 11.98
N ALA A 344 12.78 16.56 12.52
CA ALA A 344 12.64 17.94 12.07
C ALA A 344 13.96 18.72 12.16
N ARG A 345 14.74 18.50 13.23
CA ARG A 345 16.05 19.14 13.41
C ARG A 345 17.10 18.63 12.41
N VAL A 346 17.11 17.34 12.14
CA VAL A 346 18.03 16.74 11.15
C VAL A 346 17.67 17.18 9.73
N GLU A 347 16.38 17.26 9.39
CA GLU A 347 15.91 17.72 8.09
C GLU A 347 16.25 19.19 7.81
N ALA A 348 16.31 20.04 8.85
CA ALA A 348 16.76 21.42 8.73
C ALA A 348 18.25 21.55 8.36
N ILE A 349 19.05 20.50 8.57
CA ILE A 349 20.49 20.47 8.30
C ILE A 349 20.78 19.73 6.99
N CYS A 350 20.19 18.54 6.82
CA CYS A 350 20.38 17.67 5.66
C CYS A 350 19.04 17.05 5.20
N ASN A 351 18.36 17.77 4.32
CA ASN A 351 17.06 17.41 3.77
C ASN A 351 17.07 16.00 3.12
N GLN A 352 16.11 15.16 3.49
CA GLN A 352 15.87 13.79 3.03
C GLN A 352 17.10 12.88 3.05
N THR A 353 18.01 13.09 4.01
CA THR A 353 19.26 12.33 4.09
C THR A 353 19.23 11.23 5.16
N VAL A 354 18.56 11.46 6.29
CA VAL A 354 18.57 10.55 7.44
C VAL A 354 17.17 9.98 7.66
N SER A 355 16.99 8.66 7.70
CA SER A 355 15.67 8.05 7.92
C SER A 355 15.17 8.18 9.37
N CYS A 356 13.87 8.04 9.59
CA CYS A 356 13.31 7.92 10.93
C CYS A 356 13.77 6.64 11.64
N ALA A 357 14.02 5.56 10.90
CA ALA A 357 14.61 4.32 11.42
C ALA A 357 16.03 4.54 11.95
N ASP A 358 16.85 5.36 11.28
CA ASP A 358 18.16 5.75 11.78
C ASP A 358 18.08 6.63 13.04
N ILE A 359 17.15 7.60 13.05
CA ILE A 359 16.94 8.47 14.21
C ILE A 359 16.45 7.65 15.40
N LEU A 360 15.53 6.70 15.21
CA LEU A 360 15.04 5.82 16.26
C LEU A 360 16.17 4.97 16.86
N ALA A 361 17.03 4.38 16.01
CA ALA A 361 18.17 3.58 16.46
C ALA A 361 19.21 4.42 17.22
N VAL A 362 19.48 5.66 16.77
CA VAL A 362 20.35 6.63 17.43
C VAL A 362 19.76 7.09 18.77
N ALA A 363 18.47 7.41 18.79
CA ALA A 363 17.78 7.87 20.00
C ALA A 363 17.74 6.77 21.07
N ALA A 364 17.58 5.51 20.69
CA ALA A 364 17.64 4.39 21.62
C ALA A 364 19.01 4.30 22.32
N ARG A 365 20.11 4.42 21.55
CA ARG A 365 21.47 4.49 22.11
C ARG A 365 21.65 5.69 23.04
N ASP A 366 21.31 6.88 22.56
CA ASP A 366 21.59 8.11 23.30
C ASP A 366 20.74 8.20 24.58
N SER A 367 19.53 7.63 24.59
CA SER A 367 18.69 7.54 25.78
C SER A 367 19.32 6.65 26.86
N VAL A 368 19.87 5.49 26.47
CA VAL A 368 20.58 4.60 27.42
C VAL A 368 21.83 5.28 27.98
N VAL A 369 22.61 5.95 27.14
CA VAL A 369 23.81 6.70 27.57
C VAL A 369 23.44 7.84 28.52
N ALA A 370 22.37 8.59 28.21
CA ALA A 370 21.90 9.70 29.06
C ALA A 370 21.46 9.24 30.45
N LEU A 371 21.06 7.98 30.60
CA LEU A 371 20.64 7.36 31.85
C LEU A 371 21.78 6.60 32.55
N GLY A 372 23.03 6.77 32.10
CA GLY A 372 24.22 6.18 32.72
C GLY A 372 24.62 4.80 32.19
N GLY A 373 23.92 4.29 31.17
CA GLY A 373 24.18 3.01 30.54
C GLY A 373 25.27 3.03 29.48
N PRO A 374 25.59 1.87 28.87
CA PRO A 374 26.65 1.76 27.88
C PRO A 374 26.24 2.33 26.51
N SER A 375 27.22 2.78 25.73
CA SER A 375 27.04 3.17 24.33
C SER A 375 27.41 2.02 23.39
N TRP A 376 26.85 2.01 22.19
CA TRP A 376 27.18 1.05 21.13
C TRP A 376 27.16 1.69 19.75
N THR A 377 27.79 1.02 18.78
CA THR A 377 27.77 1.47 17.39
C THR A 377 26.37 1.30 16.80
N VAL A 378 25.80 2.39 16.30
CA VAL A 378 24.57 2.36 15.50
C VAL A 378 24.98 2.42 14.03
N LEU A 379 24.78 1.32 13.29
CA LEU A 379 24.95 1.32 11.84
C LEU A 379 23.84 2.20 11.24
N LEU A 380 24.16 3.15 10.35
CA LEU A 380 23.20 4.07 9.73
C LEU A 380 22.90 3.67 8.27
N GLY A 381 21.93 4.34 7.64
CA GLY A 381 21.55 4.09 6.24
C GLY A 381 20.25 3.30 6.09
N ARG A 382 19.49 3.16 7.19
CA ARG A 382 18.15 2.56 7.15
C ARG A 382 17.22 3.40 6.29
N ARG A 383 16.14 2.77 5.87
CA ARG A 383 14.98 3.37 5.22
C ARG A 383 13.76 3.08 6.08
N ASP A 384 12.83 3.99 5.99
CA ASP A 384 11.56 3.89 6.68
C ASP A 384 10.60 3.02 5.89
N SER A 385 9.87 2.20 6.63
CA SER A 385 8.75 1.42 6.11
C SER A 385 7.67 2.33 5.56
N THR A 386 6.97 1.82 4.56
CA THR A 386 5.74 2.42 4.03
C THR A 386 4.49 1.82 4.66
N THR A 387 4.63 0.74 5.44
CA THR A 387 3.53 -0.05 5.99
C THR A 387 3.83 -0.47 7.43
N ALA A 388 2.79 -0.73 8.21
CA ALA A 388 2.90 -1.27 9.56
C ALA A 388 1.87 -2.40 9.74
N SER A 389 2.16 -3.38 10.60
CA SER A 389 1.28 -4.54 10.78
C SER A 389 1.02 -4.84 12.26
N GLU A 390 -0.20 -4.55 12.69
CA GLU A 390 -0.68 -4.89 14.02
C GLU A 390 -0.64 -6.41 14.28
N ALA A 391 -1.01 -7.22 13.29
CA ALA A 391 -1.02 -8.67 13.40
C ALA A 391 0.39 -9.25 13.60
N LEU A 392 1.39 -8.73 12.89
CA LEU A 392 2.78 -9.14 13.08
C LEU A 392 3.30 -8.68 14.45
N ALA A 393 3.00 -7.46 14.89
CA ALA A 393 3.37 -7.00 16.23
C ALA A 393 2.75 -7.86 17.34
N ASN A 394 1.48 -8.27 17.20
CA ASN A 394 0.82 -9.18 18.15
C ASN A 394 1.43 -10.60 18.16
N THR A 395 2.04 -11.03 17.06
CA THR A 395 2.60 -12.38 16.91
C THR A 395 4.08 -12.45 17.27
N ASP A 396 4.84 -11.40 16.96
CA ASP A 396 6.30 -11.38 17.05
C ASP A 396 6.83 -10.77 18.35
N LEU A 397 6.03 -9.96 19.06
CA LEU A 397 6.42 -9.39 20.35
C LEU A 397 5.97 -10.29 21.51
N PRO A 398 6.84 -10.52 22.51
CA PRO A 398 6.46 -11.29 23.69
C PRO A 398 5.39 -10.58 24.51
N ALA A 399 4.44 -11.35 25.05
CA ALA A 399 3.40 -10.83 25.93
C ALA A 399 3.92 -10.70 27.37
N PRO A 400 3.33 -9.82 28.21
CA PRO A 400 3.69 -9.71 29.62
C PRO A 400 3.58 -11.03 30.40
N SER A 401 2.73 -11.95 29.93
CA SER A 401 2.48 -13.29 30.48
C SER A 401 3.29 -14.42 29.84
N SER A 402 4.22 -14.13 28.91
CA SER A 402 4.99 -15.16 28.22
C SER A 402 5.88 -15.98 29.15
N SER A 403 5.93 -17.28 28.92
CA SER A 403 6.81 -18.23 29.60
C SER A 403 8.26 -18.14 29.10
N LEU A 404 9.23 -18.64 29.87
CA LEU A 404 10.64 -18.66 29.46
C LEU A 404 10.88 -19.36 28.11
N ALA A 405 10.15 -20.45 27.84
CA ALA A 405 10.27 -21.18 26.57
C ALA A 405 9.74 -20.36 25.38
N GLU A 406 8.63 -19.64 25.57
CA GLU A 406 8.10 -18.72 24.56
C GLU A 406 9.05 -17.54 24.33
N LEU A 407 9.64 -16.97 25.38
CA LEU A 407 10.63 -15.90 25.25
C LEU A 407 11.86 -16.37 24.45
N ILE A 408 12.45 -17.52 24.80
CA ILE A 408 13.58 -18.10 24.05
C ILE A 408 13.18 -18.39 22.59
N GLY A 409 11.97 -18.94 22.38
CA GLY A 409 11.42 -19.19 21.05
C GLY A 409 11.25 -17.91 20.23
N ASN A 410 10.74 -16.84 20.82
CA ASN A 410 10.48 -15.57 20.15
C ASN A 410 11.78 -14.87 19.74
N PHE A 411 12.75 -14.81 20.64
CA PHE A 411 14.05 -14.18 20.38
C PHE A 411 14.90 -15.00 19.39
N SER A 412 14.90 -16.33 19.51
CA SER A 412 15.63 -17.20 18.57
C SER A 412 15.12 -17.12 17.14
N ARG A 413 13.80 -16.94 16.93
CA ARG A 413 13.23 -16.66 15.60
C ARG A 413 13.74 -15.36 14.98
N LYS A 414 14.25 -14.44 15.79
CA LYS A 414 14.88 -13.18 15.35
C LYS A 414 16.41 -13.25 15.37
N GLY A 415 16.99 -14.44 15.52
CA GLY A 415 18.44 -14.66 15.52
C GLY A 415 19.15 -14.20 16.80
N LEU A 416 18.40 -14.01 17.90
CA LEU A 416 18.92 -13.63 19.21
C LEU A 416 18.98 -14.86 20.12
N ASP A 417 20.10 -15.07 20.79
CA ASP A 417 20.27 -16.20 21.71
C ASP A 417 19.68 -15.89 23.11
N ALA A 418 19.70 -16.88 24.01
CA ALA A 418 19.16 -16.72 25.35
C ALA A 418 19.89 -15.65 26.18
N THR A 419 21.18 -15.40 25.92
CA THR A 419 21.94 -14.34 26.58
C THR A 419 21.52 -12.97 26.04
N ASP A 420 21.33 -12.86 24.72
CA ASP A 420 20.81 -11.64 24.08
C ASP A 420 19.41 -11.30 24.62
N MET A 421 18.54 -12.30 24.76
CA MET A 421 17.21 -12.15 25.34
C MET A 421 17.27 -11.61 26.78
N VAL A 422 18.04 -12.27 27.66
CA VAL A 422 18.18 -11.84 29.06
C VAL A 422 18.79 -10.43 29.15
N ALA A 423 19.76 -10.13 28.29
CA ALA A 423 20.36 -8.79 28.23
C ALA A 423 19.34 -7.74 27.78
N LEU A 424 18.61 -7.97 26.69
CA LEU A 424 17.61 -7.02 26.17
C LEU A 424 16.44 -6.80 27.14
N SER A 425 16.00 -7.83 27.87
CA SER A 425 15.03 -7.67 28.97
C SER A 425 15.54 -6.72 30.07
N GLY A 426 16.86 -6.58 30.22
CA GLY A 426 17.47 -5.59 31.12
C GLY A 426 17.14 -4.14 30.78
N ALA A 427 16.63 -3.84 29.58
CA ALA A 427 16.10 -2.51 29.25
C ALA A 427 14.91 -2.09 30.16
N HIS A 428 14.25 -3.05 30.82
CA HIS A 428 13.22 -2.78 31.81
C HIS A 428 13.73 -2.03 33.05
N THR A 429 15.05 -1.86 33.24
CA THR A 429 15.66 -1.01 34.28
C THR A 429 15.09 0.42 34.33
N ILE A 430 14.63 0.96 33.19
CA ILE A 430 14.09 2.33 33.05
C ILE A 430 12.62 2.37 32.61
N GLY A 431 11.94 1.22 32.60
CA GLY A 431 10.58 1.08 32.08
C GLY A 431 9.50 1.12 33.15
N GLN A 432 8.27 1.45 32.73
CA GLN A 432 7.07 1.35 33.55
C GLN A 432 6.03 0.49 32.85
N ALA A 433 5.30 -0.31 33.60
CA ALA A 433 4.17 -1.09 33.10
C ALA A 433 2.85 -0.57 33.65
N GLN A 434 1.79 -0.73 32.86
CA GLN A 434 0.42 -0.46 33.30
C GLN A 434 -0.11 -1.63 34.14
N CYS A 435 -0.98 -1.32 35.10
CA CYS A 435 -1.63 -2.28 35.99
C CYS A 435 -2.25 -3.46 35.25
N GLN A 436 -2.89 -3.22 34.10
CA GLN A 436 -3.45 -4.30 33.27
C GLN A 436 -2.46 -5.38 32.86
N ASN A 437 -1.16 -5.06 32.75
CA ASN A 437 -0.12 -5.99 32.29
C ASN A 437 0.48 -6.85 33.42
N PHE A 438 0.29 -6.47 34.69
CA PHE A 438 0.86 -7.19 35.83
C PHE A 438 -0.16 -7.57 36.91
N ARG A 439 -1.42 -7.18 36.76
CA ARG A 439 -2.49 -7.45 37.73
C ARG A 439 -2.57 -8.94 38.07
N ASP A 440 -2.59 -9.80 37.06
CA ASP A 440 -2.71 -11.24 37.29
C ASP A 440 -1.55 -11.77 38.14
N ARG A 441 -0.34 -11.27 37.90
CA ARG A 441 0.85 -11.65 38.65
C ARG A 441 0.75 -11.28 40.13
N ILE A 442 0.42 -10.02 40.43
CA ILE A 442 0.39 -9.55 41.83
C ILE A 442 -0.75 -10.15 42.67
N TYR A 443 -1.77 -10.75 42.04
CA TYR A 443 -2.91 -11.36 42.75
C TYR A 443 -2.91 -12.89 42.72
N ASN A 444 -2.32 -13.52 41.69
CA ASN A 444 -2.50 -14.95 41.45
C ASN A 444 -1.20 -15.77 41.50
N GLU A 445 -0.03 -15.14 41.34
CA GLU A 445 1.25 -15.88 41.31
C GLU A 445 1.86 -16.01 42.72
N THR A 446 2.53 -17.14 42.96
CA THR A 446 3.11 -17.48 44.27
C THR A 446 4.61 -17.19 44.37
N ASN A 447 5.29 -16.96 43.24
CA ASN A 447 6.71 -16.60 43.15
C ASN A 447 6.91 -15.08 43.08
N ILE A 448 6.26 -14.36 44.00
CA ILE A 448 6.36 -12.91 44.15
C ILE A 448 6.57 -12.56 45.62
N ASP A 449 7.44 -11.59 45.90
CA ASP A 449 7.61 -11.05 47.24
C ASP A 449 6.29 -10.45 47.74
N SER A 450 5.82 -10.90 48.90
CA SER A 450 4.49 -10.56 49.40
C SER A 450 4.35 -9.08 49.74
N ALA A 451 5.38 -8.46 50.30
CA ALA A 451 5.41 -7.04 50.60
C ALA A 451 5.37 -6.20 49.32
N PHE A 452 6.14 -6.59 48.31
CA PHE A 452 6.11 -5.97 46.98
C PHE A 452 4.74 -6.11 46.31
N ALA A 453 4.13 -7.29 46.35
CA ALA A 453 2.79 -7.52 45.80
C ALA A 453 1.76 -6.61 46.49
N THR A 454 1.73 -6.56 47.82
CA THR A 454 0.83 -5.66 48.57
C THR A 454 1.06 -4.19 48.21
N GLN A 455 2.31 -3.75 48.07
CA GLN A 455 2.63 -2.39 47.65
C GLN A 455 2.05 -2.07 46.26
N ARG A 456 2.12 -3.02 45.30
CA ARG A 456 1.60 -2.82 43.95
C ARG A 456 0.08 -2.88 43.88
N GLN A 457 -0.55 -3.75 44.66
CA GLN A 457 -2.02 -3.86 44.78
C GLN A 457 -2.67 -2.54 45.25
N ALA A 458 -1.99 -1.76 46.09
CA ALA A 458 -2.49 -0.46 46.55
C ALA A 458 -2.77 0.54 45.41
N ASN A 459 -2.03 0.44 44.30
CA ASN A 459 -2.22 1.28 43.11
C ASN A 459 -2.70 0.48 41.88
N CYS A 460 -3.10 -0.78 42.07
CA CYS A 460 -3.56 -1.65 41.00
C CYS A 460 -4.74 -2.51 41.50
N PRO A 461 -5.97 -1.96 41.50
CA PRO A 461 -7.15 -2.64 42.03
C PRO A 461 -7.42 -3.99 41.35
N ARG A 462 -7.95 -4.94 42.12
CA ARG A 462 -8.26 -6.30 41.66
C ARG A 462 -9.31 -6.36 40.54
N PRO A 463 -10.41 -5.58 40.55
CA PRO A 463 -11.37 -5.59 39.45
C PRO A 463 -10.74 -5.06 38.16
N THR A 464 -10.90 -5.78 37.06
CA THR A 464 -10.59 -5.30 35.71
C THR A 464 -11.46 -4.09 35.37
N GLY A 465 -10.94 -3.11 34.63
CA GLY A 465 -11.62 -1.83 34.38
C GLY A 465 -11.39 -0.76 35.45
N SER A 466 -10.70 -1.08 36.55
CA SER A 466 -10.38 -0.14 37.64
C SER A 466 -8.87 0.03 37.77
N GLY A 467 -8.39 1.25 37.49
CA GLY A 467 -6.96 1.60 37.58
C GLY A 467 -6.07 0.90 36.54
N ASP A 468 -6.62 0.38 35.44
CA ASP A 468 -5.88 -0.35 34.39
C ASP A 468 -4.66 0.41 33.87
N SER A 469 -4.78 1.73 33.73
CA SER A 469 -3.73 2.62 33.22
C SER A 469 -2.71 3.06 34.28
N ASN A 470 -2.87 2.67 35.54
CA ASN A 470 -1.95 3.05 36.61
C ASN A 470 -0.56 2.46 36.34
N LEU A 471 0.47 3.29 36.46
CA LEU A 471 1.85 2.92 36.13
C LEU A 471 2.60 2.42 37.37
N ALA A 472 3.48 1.43 37.17
CA ALA A 472 4.46 0.98 38.14
C ALA A 472 5.81 0.75 37.45
N ALA A 473 6.88 1.18 38.11
CA ALA A 473 8.24 0.95 37.60
C ALA A 473 8.59 -0.54 37.61
N LEU A 474 9.22 -0.98 36.53
CA LEU A 474 9.73 -2.35 36.36
C LEU A 474 10.99 -2.58 37.20
N ASP A 475 11.80 -1.53 37.38
CA ASP A 475 12.85 -1.44 38.39
C ASP A 475 12.37 -0.64 39.60
N THR A 476 12.41 -1.26 40.76
CA THR A 476 11.90 -0.67 42.00
C THR A 476 12.97 0.07 42.79
N THR A 477 14.23 -0.13 42.43
CA THR A 477 15.40 0.35 43.14
C THR A 477 15.93 1.62 42.50
N THR A 478 16.07 1.62 41.18
CA THR A 478 16.65 2.73 40.40
C THR A 478 15.83 3.02 39.13
N PRO A 479 14.54 3.38 39.26
CA PRO A 479 13.59 3.49 38.14
C PRO A 479 13.95 4.50 37.04
N ASN A 480 14.97 5.33 37.24
CA ASN A 480 15.43 6.38 36.32
C ASN A 480 16.92 6.26 35.97
N ALA A 481 17.56 5.11 36.24
CA ALA A 481 18.96 4.87 35.87
C ALA A 481 19.05 3.57 35.08
N PHE A 482 19.92 3.54 34.06
CA PHE A 482 20.20 2.32 33.33
C PHE A 482 21.32 1.56 34.04
N ASP A 483 20.95 0.60 34.89
CA ASP A 483 21.90 -0.21 35.66
C ASP A 483 21.45 -1.68 35.74
N ASN A 484 22.04 -2.46 36.65
CA ASN A 484 21.74 -3.88 36.82
C ASN A 484 20.82 -4.19 38.02
N ALA A 485 20.19 -3.20 38.65
CA ALA A 485 19.32 -3.38 39.80
C ALA A 485 18.03 -4.16 39.45
N TYR A 486 17.55 -4.04 38.22
CA TYR A 486 16.51 -4.90 37.63
C TYR A 486 16.77 -6.39 37.92
N TYR A 487 17.99 -6.89 37.68
CA TYR A 487 18.31 -8.29 37.95
C TYR A 487 18.33 -8.62 39.45
N SER A 488 18.75 -7.68 40.29
CA SER A 488 18.65 -7.83 41.75
C SER A 488 17.20 -7.91 42.24
N ASN A 489 16.27 -7.24 41.54
CA ASN A 489 14.84 -7.34 41.79
C ASN A 489 14.31 -8.74 41.41
N LEU A 490 14.75 -9.29 40.27
CA LEU A 490 14.40 -10.67 39.88
C LEU A 490 14.88 -11.71 40.91
N LEU A 491 16.12 -11.58 41.41
CA LEU A 491 16.66 -12.45 42.47
C LEU A 491 15.84 -12.40 43.76
N SER A 492 15.16 -11.28 44.01
CA SER A 492 14.33 -11.05 45.20
C SER A 492 12.84 -11.36 44.97
N ASN A 493 12.48 -12.00 43.86
CA ASN A 493 11.08 -12.25 43.45
C ASN A 493 10.25 -10.95 43.30
N LYS A 494 10.90 -9.85 42.90
CA LYS A 494 10.28 -8.54 42.67
C LYS A 494 10.14 -8.19 41.18
N GLY A 495 10.26 -9.17 40.29
CA GLY A 495 9.91 -8.98 38.88
C GLY A 495 8.44 -8.63 38.74
N LEU A 496 8.13 -7.47 38.16
CA LEU A 496 6.78 -6.94 38.07
C LEU A 496 5.93 -7.69 37.04
N LEU A 497 6.49 -8.01 35.86
CA LEU A 497 5.83 -8.82 34.84
C LEU A 497 6.13 -10.31 35.05
N HIS A 498 5.22 -11.18 34.62
CA HIS A 498 5.46 -12.64 34.63
C HIS A 498 6.66 -13.00 33.74
N SER A 499 6.65 -12.49 32.50
CA SER A 499 7.72 -12.63 31.52
C SER A 499 9.10 -12.17 32.02
N ASP A 500 9.16 -11.22 32.96
CA ASP A 500 10.41 -10.81 33.60
C ASP A 500 10.83 -11.82 34.68
N GLN A 501 9.92 -12.20 35.57
CA GLN A 501 10.27 -13.10 36.67
C GLN A 501 10.68 -14.50 36.17
N VAL A 502 10.11 -14.99 35.07
CA VAL A 502 10.49 -16.31 34.53
C VAL A 502 11.94 -16.37 34.02
N LEU A 503 12.63 -15.24 33.86
CA LEU A 503 14.08 -15.21 33.62
C LEU A 503 14.89 -15.72 34.82
N PHE A 504 14.32 -15.67 36.03
CA PHE A 504 14.90 -16.20 37.26
C PHE A 504 13.85 -16.96 38.06
N ASN A 505 13.66 -18.24 37.72
CA ASN A 505 12.65 -19.10 38.33
C ASN A 505 13.05 -20.59 38.29
N GLY A 506 14.35 -20.89 38.43
CA GLY A 506 14.88 -22.26 38.36
C GLY A 506 15.14 -22.74 36.93
N GLY A 507 15.31 -21.82 35.97
CA GLY A 507 15.39 -22.10 34.54
C GLY A 507 16.80 -21.97 33.95
N SER A 508 16.89 -22.11 32.62
CA SER A 508 18.16 -22.00 31.87
C SER A 508 18.77 -20.60 31.87
N ALA A 509 17.98 -19.56 32.19
CA ALA A 509 18.43 -18.16 32.24
C ALA A 509 19.05 -17.75 33.60
N ASP A 510 18.86 -18.55 34.66
CA ASP A 510 19.21 -18.17 36.04
C ASP A 510 20.70 -17.82 36.23
N ASN A 511 21.59 -18.51 35.54
CA ASN A 511 23.04 -18.26 35.64
C ASN A 511 23.41 -16.90 35.02
N THR A 512 22.77 -16.54 33.91
CA THR A 512 22.97 -15.25 33.25
C THR A 512 22.42 -14.12 34.12
N VAL A 513 21.23 -14.29 34.71
CA VAL A 513 20.65 -13.31 35.64
C VAL A 513 21.55 -13.10 36.87
N ARG A 514 22.07 -14.17 37.48
CA ARG A 514 23.01 -14.06 38.61
C ARG A 514 24.30 -13.34 38.24
N ASN A 515 24.83 -13.62 37.05
CA ASN A 515 26.01 -12.93 36.55
C ASN A 515 25.72 -11.42 36.35
N PHE A 516 24.63 -11.07 35.67
CA PHE A 516 24.29 -9.67 35.42
C PHE A 516 23.95 -8.90 36.71
N ALA A 517 23.29 -9.52 37.68
CA ALA A 517 23.03 -8.90 38.98
C ALA A 517 24.31 -8.58 39.77
N SER A 518 25.34 -9.42 39.67
CA SER A 518 26.62 -9.24 40.40
C SER A 518 27.70 -8.52 39.59
N ASN A 519 27.52 -8.38 38.27
CA ASN A 519 28.52 -7.85 37.35
C ASN A 519 27.88 -6.91 36.30
N ALA A 520 27.82 -5.62 36.65
CA ALA A 520 27.30 -4.58 35.78
C ALA A 520 28.07 -4.44 34.46
N ALA A 521 29.36 -4.75 34.43
CA ALA A 521 30.17 -4.73 33.20
C ALA A 521 29.80 -5.87 32.24
N ALA A 522 29.53 -7.06 32.77
CA ALA A 522 29.06 -8.19 31.97
C ALA A 522 27.67 -7.91 31.38
N PHE A 523 26.75 -7.34 32.18
CA PHE A 523 25.46 -6.87 31.67
C PHE A 523 25.65 -5.84 30.56
N SER A 524 26.44 -4.80 30.81
CA SER A 524 26.66 -3.73 29.84
C SER A 524 27.22 -4.25 28.51
N SER A 525 28.21 -5.14 28.55
CA SER A 525 28.82 -5.73 27.35
C SER A 525 27.85 -6.63 26.58
N ALA A 526 27.03 -7.42 27.28
CA ALA A 526 26.02 -8.26 26.66
C ALA A 526 24.90 -7.40 26.06
N PHE A 527 24.46 -6.36 26.76
CA PHE A 527 23.44 -5.42 26.31
C PHE A 527 23.88 -4.70 25.03
N THR A 528 25.10 -4.16 24.96
CA THR A 528 25.60 -3.51 23.74
C THR A 528 25.66 -4.47 22.56
N THR A 529 26.07 -5.72 22.80
CA THR A 529 26.14 -6.75 21.75
C THR A 529 24.74 -7.09 21.24
N ALA A 530 23.79 -7.28 22.15
CA ALA A 530 22.41 -7.60 21.82
C ALA A 530 21.70 -6.43 21.13
N MET A 531 21.96 -5.17 21.52
CA MET A 531 21.42 -3.97 20.86
C MET A 531 21.94 -3.80 19.44
N VAL A 532 23.21 -4.13 19.17
CA VAL A 532 23.76 -4.15 17.79
C VAL A 532 23.08 -5.24 16.96
N LYS A 533 22.92 -6.45 17.51
CA LYS A 533 22.19 -7.53 16.83
C LYS A 533 20.74 -7.12 16.56
N MET A 534 20.05 -6.58 17.55
CA MET A 534 18.65 -6.16 17.46
C MET A 534 18.44 -5.01 16.46
N GLY A 535 19.29 -3.98 16.48
CA GLY A 535 19.25 -2.87 15.52
C GLY A 535 19.60 -3.27 14.08
N ASN A 536 20.09 -4.48 13.89
CA ASN A 536 20.43 -5.10 12.60
C ASN A 536 19.49 -6.25 12.24
N ILE A 537 18.35 -6.42 12.93
CA ILE A 537 17.29 -7.33 12.51
C ILE A 537 16.67 -6.75 11.24
N SER A 538 17.35 -7.03 10.14
CA SER A 538 16.94 -6.91 8.75
C SER A 538 16.55 -5.49 8.22
N PRO A 539 17.13 -4.37 8.68
CA PRO A 539 16.71 -3.01 8.30
C PRO A 539 16.40 -2.78 6.80
N LEU A 540 15.31 -2.07 6.47
CA LEU A 540 15.10 -1.61 5.10
C LEU A 540 16.23 -0.67 4.71
N THR A 541 16.72 -0.79 3.48
CA THR A 541 17.80 0.05 2.95
C THR A 541 17.53 0.37 1.48
N GLY A 542 18.07 1.47 0.97
CA GLY A 542 17.99 1.79 -0.47
C GLY A 542 16.58 2.15 -0.94
N THR A 543 16.04 1.36 -1.87
CA THR A 543 14.66 1.53 -2.39
C THR A 543 13.63 0.67 -1.65
N GLN A 544 14.05 -0.18 -0.71
CA GLN A 544 13.16 -1.10 0.03
C GLN A 544 12.21 -0.37 1.00
N GLY A 545 12.48 0.90 1.26
CA GLY A 545 11.66 1.83 2.00
C GLY A 545 11.92 3.25 1.48
N GLN A 546 11.61 4.26 2.28
CA GLN A 546 11.80 5.67 1.91
C GLN A 546 12.58 6.42 3.00
N ILE A 547 13.10 7.61 2.72
CA ILE A 547 13.43 8.55 3.81
C ILE A 547 12.19 9.42 3.97
N ARG A 548 11.44 9.21 5.04
CA ARG A 548 10.28 10.07 5.32
C ARG A 548 10.76 11.46 5.70
N LEU A 549 9.93 12.46 5.49
CA LEU A 549 10.16 13.82 5.99
C LEU A 549 9.65 13.99 7.44
N SER A 550 8.71 13.14 7.87
CA SER A 550 8.17 13.04 9.23
C SER A 550 8.01 11.57 9.63
N CYS A 551 8.12 11.25 10.92
CA CYS A 551 8.10 9.87 11.40
C CYS A 551 6.71 9.36 11.80
N SER A 552 5.70 10.21 11.93
CA SER A 552 4.27 9.86 12.11
C SER A 552 3.40 10.32 10.91
N LYS A 553 2.12 9.93 10.77
CA LYS A 553 1.19 10.40 9.70
C LYS A 553 0.26 11.51 10.21
N GLY A 554 -0.08 12.49 9.36
CA GLY A 554 -0.89 13.68 9.68
C GLY A 554 -1.47 14.35 8.43
N CYS A 555 -1.61 15.69 8.40
CA CYS A 555 -2.44 16.50 7.48
C CYS A 555 -2.28 16.18 5.98
N ASP A 556 -2.98 15.16 5.50
CA ASP A 556 -2.80 14.56 4.18
C ASP A 556 -4.08 14.57 3.33
N ALA A 557 -5.10 15.30 3.81
CA ALA A 557 -6.41 15.40 3.20
C ALA A 557 -7.12 14.04 3.01
N SER A 558 -6.86 13.07 3.89
CA SER A 558 -7.68 11.87 4.07
C SER A 558 -9.15 12.21 4.33
N VAL A 559 -9.43 13.25 5.13
CA VAL A 559 -10.79 13.75 5.44
C VAL A 559 -11.61 14.13 4.20
N LEU A 560 -10.95 14.43 3.07
CA LEU A 560 -11.64 14.76 1.83
C LEU A 560 -12.18 13.52 1.10
N LEU A 561 -11.67 12.32 1.38
CA LEU A 561 -12.16 11.07 0.80
C LEU A 561 -13.57 10.76 1.30
N SER A 562 -14.48 10.43 0.39
CA SER A 562 -15.89 10.20 0.72
C SER A 562 -16.09 9.04 1.71
N GLY A 563 -16.87 9.26 2.77
CA GLY A 563 -17.16 8.26 3.81
C GLY A 563 -16.13 8.26 4.94
N GLN A 564 -15.86 7.09 5.53
CA GLN A 564 -14.81 6.84 6.56
C GLN A 564 -14.61 8.03 7.53
N GLU A 565 -13.54 8.81 7.37
CA GLU A 565 -13.21 9.94 8.25
C GLU A 565 -14.28 11.05 8.27
N GLN A 566 -15.04 11.26 7.19
CA GLN A 566 -16.18 12.20 7.16
C GLN A 566 -17.33 11.76 8.07
N ASN A 567 -17.45 10.45 8.31
CA ASN A 567 -18.49 9.85 9.13
C ASN A 567 -18.08 9.68 10.60
N ALA A 568 -16.81 9.95 10.93
CA ALA A 568 -16.34 9.94 12.31
C ALA A 568 -17.18 10.92 13.16
N GLY A 569 -17.52 10.56 14.39
CA GLY A 569 -18.38 11.33 15.29
C GLY A 569 -18.01 12.82 15.40
N PRO A 570 -16.72 13.18 15.58
CA PRO A 570 -16.29 14.58 15.60
C PRO A 570 -16.49 15.35 14.28
N ASN A 571 -16.53 14.65 13.14
CA ASN A 571 -16.62 15.24 11.80
C ASN A 571 -18.04 15.20 11.20
N ALA A 572 -18.83 14.18 11.54
CA ALA A 572 -20.14 13.89 10.96
C ALA A 572 -21.13 15.04 11.22
N GLY A 573 -21.59 15.68 10.14
CA GLY A 573 -22.52 16.82 10.22
C GLY A 573 -21.89 18.14 10.71
N SER A 574 -20.61 18.12 11.11
CA SER A 574 -19.83 19.28 11.57
C SER A 574 -19.03 19.91 10.43
N LEU A 575 -18.30 19.10 9.65
CA LEU A 575 -17.49 19.59 8.52
C LEU A 575 -18.33 19.90 7.28
N ARG A 576 -18.02 21.00 6.58
CA ARG A 576 -18.67 21.45 5.34
C ARG A 576 -17.64 21.96 4.34
N GLY A 577 -18.05 22.25 3.11
CA GLY A 577 -17.19 22.89 2.11
C GLY A 577 -16.31 21.93 1.30
N PHE A 578 -16.53 20.62 1.38
CA PHE A 578 -15.83 19.63 0.54
C PHE A 578 -15.92 19.95 -0.97
N ASN A 579 -17.09 20.40 -1.41
CA ASN A 579 -17.33 20.83 -2.79
C ASN A 579 -16.54 22.11 -3.16
N VAL A 580 -16.28 23.01 -2.21
CA VAL A 580 -15.46 24.20 -2.43
C VAL A 580 -14.02 23.79 -2.71
N VAL A 581 -13.48 22.84 -1.93
CA VAL A 581 -12.13 22.31 -2.13
C VAL A 581 -12.00 21.56 -3.46
N ASP A 582 -12.99 20.74 -3.84
CA ASP A 582 -13.04 20.08 -5.15
C ASP A 582 -13.16 21.09 -6.31
N ASN A 583 -13.87 22.21 -6.12
CA ASN A 583 -13.96 23.28 -7.12
C ASN A 583 -12.62 24.02 -7.28
N ILE A 584 -11.94 24.36 -6.18
CA ILE A 584 -10.59 24.95 -6.22
C ILE A 584 -9.64 23.99 -6.93
N LYS A 585 -9.70 22.71 -6.58
CA LYS A 585 -8.88 21.67 -7.23
C LYS A 585 -9.12 21.60 -8.72
N THR A 586 -10.37 21.66 -9.16
CA THR A 586 -10.73 21.68 -10.58
C THR A 586 -10.11 22.88 -11.30
N GLN A 587 -10.15 24.06 -10.69
CA GLN A 587 -9.54 25.27 -11.27
C GLN A 587 -8.01 25.19 -11.30
N VAL A 588 -7.39 24.67 -10.25
CA VAL A 588 -5.93 24.51 -10.17
C VAL A 588 -5.43 23.46 -11.19
N GLU A 589 -6.17 22.37 -11.37
CA GLU A 589 -5.85 21.33 -12.36
C GLU A 589 -5.95 21.82 -13.81
N ALA A 590 -6.83 22.80 -14.08
CA ALA A 590 -6.93 23.44 -15.39
C ALA A 590 -5.70 24.29 -15.74
N ILE A 591 -4.94 24.73 -14.73
CA ILE A 591 -3.73 25.55 -14.88
C ILE A 591 -2.48 24.69 -14.85
N CYS A 592 -2.40 23.76 -13.91
CA CYS A 592 -1.23 22.92 -13.66
C CYS A 592 -1.65 21.52 -13.23
N SER A 593 -1.85 20.64 -14.22
CA SER A 593 -2.37 19.31 -13.95
C SER A 593 -1.42 18.47 -13.07
N GLN A 594 -2.00 17.78 -12.10
CA GLN A 594 -1.35 16.87 -11.15
C GLN A 594 -0.13 17.49 -10.45
N THR A 595 -0.17 18.80 -10.25
CA THR A 595 0.93 19.55 -9.64
C THR A 595 0.66 19.88 -8.17
N VAL A 596 -0.54 20.39 -7.86
CA VAL A 596 -0.91 20.83 -6.50
C VAL A 596 -1.80 19.80 -5.83
N SER A 597 -1.49 19.35 -4.61
CA SER A 597 -2.34 18.37 -3.90
C SER A 597 -3.60 19.00 -3.30
N CYS A 598 -4.59 18.18 -2.99
CA CYS A 598 -5.74 18.64 -2.21
C CYS A 598 -5.37 18.96 -0.76
N ALA A 599 -4.36 18.29 -0.20
CA ALA A 599 -3.77 18.63 1.09
C ALA A 599 -3.21 20.07 1.11
N ASP A 600 -2.53 20.49 0.05
CA ASP A 600 -2.05 21.88 -0.07
C ASP A 600 -3.18 22.87 -0.26
N ILE A 601 -4.19 22.53 -1.08
CA ILE A 601 -5.37 23.38 -1.26
C ILE A 601 -6.10 23.59 0.07
N LEU A 602 -6.27 22.53 0.87
CA LEU A 602 -6.94 22.61 2.17
C LEU A 602 -6.17 23.52 3.14
N ALA A 603 -4.84 23.41 3.20
CA ALA A 603 -4.00 24.24 4.06
C ALA A 603 -4.01 25.72 3.65
N VAL A 604 -3.98 26.00 2.33
CA VAL A 604 -4.08 27.34 1.77
C VAL A 604 -5.45 27.96 2.02
N ALA A 605 -6.52 27.20 1.78
CA ALA A 605 -7.90 27.65 1.97
C ALA A 605 -8.19 27.99 3.44
N ALA A 606 -7.65 27.22 4.39
CA ALA A 606 -7.78 27.53 5.81
C ALA A 606 -7.13 28.88 6.16
N ARG A 607 -5.92 29.15 5.65
CA ARG A 607 -5.20 30.42 5.84
C ARG A 607 -5.93 31.60 5.21
N ASP A 608 -6.39 31.45 3.97
CA ASP A 608 -7.13 32.51 3.27
C ASP A 608 -8.49 32.81 3.93
N SER A 609 -9.16 31.79 4.48
CA SER A 609 -10.44 31.98 5.18
C SER A 609 -10.29 32.80 6.46
N VAL A 610 -9.23 32.56 7.25
CA VAL A 610 -8.94 33.34 8.46
C VAL A 610 -8.61 34.80 8.09
N VAL A 611 -7.78 35.01 7.07
CA VAL A 611 -7.44 36.35 6.58
C VAL A 611 -8.67 37.11 6.07
N ALA A 612 -9.55 36.44 5.32
CA ALA A 612 -10.78 37.05 4.81
C ALA A 612 -11.74 37.51 5.91
N LEU A 613 -11.65 36.91 7.10
CA LEU A 613 -12.46 37.26 8.27
C LEU A 613 -11.74 38.20 9.25
N GLY A 614 -10.61 38.80 8.85
CA GLY A 614 -9.87 39.81 9.63
C GLY A 614 -8.77 39.25 10.53
N GLY A 615 -8.50 37.94 10.47
CA GLY A 615 -7.47 37.28 11.25
C GLY A 615 -6.06 37.39 10.67
N PRO A 616 -5.05 36.82 11.36
CA PRO A 616 -3.66 36.88 10.90
C PRO A 616 -3.43 35.95 9.71
N SER A 617 -2.44 36.31 8.87
CA SER A 617 -1.92 35.42 7.82
C SER A 617 -0.68 34.70 8.33
N TRP A 618 -0.42 33.51 7.81
CA TRP A 618 0.80 32.74 8.07
C TRP A 618 1.35 32.09 6.81
N THR A 619 2.60 31.66 6.89
CA THR A 619 3.24 30.93 5.80
C THR A 619 2.70 29.50 5.78
N VAL A 620 2.07 29.12 4.67
CA VAL A 620 1.68 27.74 4.39
C VAL A 620 2.84 27.09 3.64
N LEU A 621 3.51 26.11 4.25
CA LEU A 621 4.48 25.28 3.54
C LEU A 621 3.73 24.39 2.54
N LEU A 622 4.10 24.43 1.25
CA LEU A 622 3.46 23.64 0.19
C LEU A 622 4.29 22.39 -0.15
N GLY A 623 3.75 21.50 -0.98
CA GLY A 623 4.40 20.26 -1.40
C GLY A 623 3.81 19.01 -0.74
N ARG A 624 2.66 19.15 -0.08
CA ARG A 624 1.93 18.01 0.47
C ARG A 624 1.47 17.08 -0.66
N ARG A 625 1.23 15.82 -0.33
CA ARG A 625 0.59 14.81 -1.16
C ARG A 625 -0.69 14.35 -0.48
N ASP A 626 -1.61 13.91 -1.31
CA ASP A 626 -2.90 13.41 -0.87
C ASP A 626 -2.81 11.98 -0.36
N SER A 627 -3.51 11.71 0.74
CA SER A 627 -3.71 10.37 1.24
C SER A 627 -4.44 9.50 0.22
N THR A 628 -4.13 8.21 0.24
CA THR A 628 -4.82 7.18 -0.54
C THR A 628 -5.94 6.51 0.25
N THR A 629 -6.03 6.77 1.56
CA THR A 629 -6.94 6.10 2.49
C THR A 629 -7.47 7.10 3.52
N ALA A 630 -8.62 6.80 4.12
CA ALA A 630 -9.19 7.54 5.25
C ALA A 630 -9.47 6.56 6.40
N ASN A 631 -9.41 7.05 7.65
CA ASN A 631 -9.55 6.20 8.84
C ASN A 631 -10.53 6.82 9.84
N GLU A 632 -11.74 6.30 9.87
CA GLU A 632 -12.81 6.73 10.76
C GLU A 632 -12.48 6.51 12.24
N SER A 633 -11.94 5.33 12.59
CA SER A 633 -11.59 5.00 13.97
C SER A 633 -10.51 5.94 14.51
N GLN A 634 -9.51 6.25 13.69
CA GLN A 634 -8.45 7.16 14.09
C GLN A 634 -8.99 8.57 14.34
N ALA A 635 -9.88 9.07 13.49
CA ALA A 635 -10.50 10.38 13.69
C ALA A 635 -11.38 10.43 14.96
N ASN A 636 -12.08 9.35 15.29
CA ASN A 636 -12.84 9.22 16.54
C ASN A 636 -11.94 9.25 17.80
N THR A 637 -10.69 8.81 17.71
CA THR A 637 -9.76 8.76 18.84
C THR A 637 -8.87 10.02 18.94
N ASP A 638 -8.49 10.59 17.81
CA ASP A 638 -7.49 11.67 17.75
C ASP A 638 -8.10 13.08 17.90
N LEU A 639 -9.38 13.26 17.62
CA LEU A 639 -10.05 14.57 17.70
C LEU A 639 -10.73 14.77 19.07
N PRO A 640 -10.55 15.94 19.72
CA PRO A 640 -11.19 16.22 21.00
C PRO A 640 -12.71 16.31 20.84
N ALA A 641 -13.44 15.78 21.82
CA ALA A 641 -14.90 15.85 21.85
C ALA A 641 -15.38 17.20 22.41
N PRO A 642 -16.60 17.66 22.07
CA PRO A 642 -17.18 18.87 22.66
C PRO A 642 -17.25 18.84 24.19
N SER A 643 -17.30 17.65 24.79
CA SER A 643 -17.36 17.36 26.22
C SER A 643 -15.98 17.12 26.87
N SER A 644 -14.87 17.24 26.16
CA SER A 644 -13.53 16.96 26.71
C SER A 644 -13.16 17.90 27.85
N SER A 645 -12.60 17.32 28.91
CA SER A 645 -12.02 18.03 30.05
C SER A 645 -10.70 18.72 29.69
N LEU A 646 -10.25 19.68 30.52
CA LEU A 646 -8.96 20.36 30.31
C LEU A 646 -7.77 19.38 30.25
N ALA A 647 -7.77 18.34 31.10
CA ALA A 647 -6.70 17.34 31.10
C ALA A 647 -6.70 16.51 29.82
N GLU A 648 -7.87 16.15 29.29
CA GLU A 648 -8.00 15.46 28.01
C GLU A 648 -7.57 16.35 26.85
N LEU A 649 -7.93 17.64 26.85
CA LEU A 649 -7.49 18.59 25.84
C LEU A 649 -5.95 18.71 25.83
N ILE A 650 -5.34 18.93 27.00
CA ILE A 650 -3.87 18.99 27.13
C ILE A 650 -3.24 17.67 26.65
N GLY A 651 -3.81 16.53 27.04
CA GLY A 651 -3.36 15.22 26.59
C GLY A 651 -3.47 15.03 25.08
N ASN A 652 -4.57 15.47 24.46
CA ASN A 652 -4.84 15.30 23.04
C ASN A 652 -3.89 16.16 22.19
N PHE A 653 -3.72 17.43 22.55
CA PHE A 653 -2.83 18.35 21.83
C PHE A 653 -1.35 18.01 22.03
N SER A 654 -0.94 17.63 23.25
CA SER A 654 0.44 17.23 23.51
C SER A 654 0.85 15.96 22.75
N ARG A 655 -0.08 15.00 22.55
CA ARG A 655 0.16 13.83 21.67
C ARG A 655 0.44 14.22 20.21
N LYS A 656 0.01 15.41 19.78
CA LYS A 656 0.26 15.98 18.45
C LYS A 656 1.41 16.99 18.44
N GLY A 657 2.19 17.08 19.52
CA GLY A 657 3.35 17.98 19.63
C GLY A 657 2.98 19.45 19.81
N LEU A 658 1.73 19.74 20.19
CA LEU A 658 1.24 21.08 20.46
C LEU A 658 1.23 21.32 21.96
N ASP A 659 1.83 22.43 22.39
CA ASP A 659 1.89 22.79 23.80
C ASP A 659 0.55 23.41 24.29
N VAL A 660 0.48 23.74 25.59
CA VAL A 660 -0.74 24.32 26.19
C VAL A 660 -1.10 25.67 25.57
N THR A 661 -0.10 26.46 25.15
CA THR A 661 -0.35 27.75 24.48
C THR A 661 -0.88 27.52 23.07
N ASP A 662 -0.31 26.57 22.33
CA ASP A 662 -0.80 26.18 21.01
C ASP A 662 -2.25 25.68 21.08
N MET A 663 -2.59 24.86 22.08
CA MET A 663 -3.94 24.38 22.33
C MET A 663 -4.92 25.54 22.56
N VAL A 664 -4.62 26.45 23.50
CA VAL A 664 -5.49 27.60 23.80
C VAL A 664 -5.61 28.53 22.59
N ALA A 665 -4.53 28.73 21.83
CA ALA A 665 -4.54 29.53 20.62
C ALA A 665 -5.42 28.88 19.55
N LEU A 666 -5.25 27.60 19.24
CA LEU A 666 -6.02 26.88 18.21
C LEU A 666 -7.51 26.77 18.57
N SER A 667 -7.86 26.60 19.84
CA SER A 667 -9.25 26.71 20.30
C SER A 667 -9.86 28.09 20.01
N GLY A 668 -9.03 29.14 19.92
CA GLY A 668 -9.44 30.47 19.48
C GLY A 668 -10.00 30.52 18.06
N ALA A 669 -9.82 29.49 17.23
CA ALA A 669 -10.50 29.38 15.94
C ALA A 669 -12.03 29.40 16.08
N HIS A 670 -12.57 29.05 17.25
CA HIS A 670 -13.99 29.16 17.60
C HIS A 670 -14.52 30.60 17.68
N THR A 671 -13.66 31.61 17.47
CA THR A 671 -14.11 32.98 17.12
C THR A 671 -15.00 33.00 15.86
N ILE A 672 -14.83 32.02 14.97
CA ILE A 672 -15.65 31.83 13.77
C ILE A 672 -16.30 30.44 13.76
N GLY A 673 -17.56 30.37 13.33
CA GLY A 673 -18.28 29.11 13.14
C GLY A 673 -19.45 28.90 14.10
N GLN A 674 -20.12 27.76 13.94
CA GLN A 674 -21.35 27.42 14.65
C GLN A 674 -21.33 25.95 15.06
N ALA A 675 -21.92 25.63 16.20
CA ALA A 675 -22.13 24.26 16.66
C ALA A 675 -23.61 23.88 16.61
N GLN A 676 -23.87 22.59 16.40
CA GLN A 676 -25.20 22.00 16.51
C GLN A 676 -25.60 21.79 17.96
N CYS A 677 -26.88 21.97 18.28
CA CYS A 677 -27.46 21.81 19.62
C CYS A 677 -27.06 20.50 20.30
N GLN A 678 -27.00 19.40 19.57
CA GLN A 678 -26.57 18.10 20.12
C GLN A 678 -25.18 18.13 20.80
N ASN A 679 -24.28 19.02 20.36
CA ASN A 679 -22.91 19.08 20.87
C ASN A 679 -22.74 19.92 22.14
N PHE A 680 -23.73 20.74 22.50
CA PHE A 680 -23.67 21.60 23.70
C PHE A 680 -24.88 21.46 24.62
N ARG A 681 -25.87 20.62 24.28
CA ARG A 681 -27.06 20.39 25.08
C ARG A 681 -26.73 19.97 26.51
N ASP A 682 -25.80 19.04 26.68
CA ASP A 682 -25.44 18.53 28.00
C ASP A 682 -24.91 19.65 28.88
N ARG A 683 -24.01 20.48 28.34
CA ARG A 683 -23.53 21.68 29.03
C ARG A 683 -24.67 22.63 29.38
N LEU A 684 -25.53 22.95 28.41
CA LEU A 684 -26.63 23.91 28.56
C LEU A 684 -27.60 23.57 29.71
N TYR A 685 -27.79 22.28 29.99
CA TYR A 685 -28.75 21.80 30.98
C TYR A 685 -28.14 21.21 32.26
N ASN A 686 -26.88 20.78 32.23
CA ASN A 686 -26.27 20.04 33.35
C ASN A 686 -25.10 20.81 34.01
N GLU A 687 -24.55 21.84 33.39
CA GLU A 687 -23.45 22.63 33.98
C GLU A 687 -23.94 23.91 34.65
N THR A 688 -23.23 24.33 35.70
CA THR A 688 -23.57 25.49 36.53
C THR A 688 -22.73 26.73 36.23
N ASN A 689 -21.65 26.59 35.46
CA ASN A 689 -20.74 27.67 35.05
C ASN A 689 -21.09 28.20 33.64
N ILE A 690 -22.37 28.47 33.41
CA ILE A 690 -22.89 29.11 32.20
C ILE A 690 -23.68 30.37 32.58
N ASP A 691 -23.43 31.48 31.88
CA ASP A 691 -24.18 32.71 32.10
C ASP A 691 -25.69 32.48 31.91
N SER A 692 -26.49 32.95 32.86
CA SER A 692 -27.91 32.63 32.93
C SER A 692 -28.70 33.23 31.76
N SER A 693 -28.33 34.43 31.31
CA SER A 693 -28.97 35.10 30.18
C SER A 693 -28.63 34.39 28.86
N PHE A 694 -27.37 33.99 28.69
CA PHE A 694 -26.90 33.23 27.55
C PHE A 694 -27.55 31.84 27.48
N ALA A 695 -27.61 31.12 28.60
CA ALA A 695 -28.28 29.83 28.68
C ALA A 695 -29.78 29.95 28.34
N THR A 696 -30.43 31.04 28.77
CA THR A 696 -31.85 31.28 28.48
C THR A 696 -32.08 31.50 26.99
N ALA A 697 -31.21 32.29 26.33
CA ALA A 697 -31.26 32.51 24.89
C ALA A 697 -31.06 31.21 24.09
N LEU A 698 -30.10 30.37 24.49
CA LEU A 698 -29.82 29.10 23.82
C LEU A 698 -30.97 28.08 23.98
N LYS A 699 -31.62 28.01 25.15
CA LYS A 699 -32.73 27.08 25.42
C LYS A 699 -33.93 27.31 24.50
N ALA A 700 -34.12 28.51 23.97
CA ALA A 700 -35.16 28.80 22.99
C ALA A 700 -34.94 28.07 21.65
N ASN A 701 -33.68 27.80 21.29
CA ASN A 701 -33.29 27.17 20.04
C ASN A 701 -32.66 25.76 20.23
N CYS A 702 -32.52 25.29 21.47
CA CYS A 702 -31.93 23.99 21.78
C CYS A 702 -32.73 23.30 22.90
N PRO A 703 -33.84 22.60 22.55
CA PRO A 703 -34.69 21.94 23.52
C PRO A 703 -33.97 20.83 24.32
N ARG A 704 -34.45 20.60 25.55
CA ARG A 704 -33.90 19.59 26.47
C ARG A 704 -34.02 18.14 25.97
N PRO A 705 -35.13 17.70 25.35
CA PRO A 705 -35.22 16.32 24.85
C PRO A 705 -34.26 16.08 23.69
N THR A 706 -33.43 15.04 23.79
CA THR A 706 -32.63 14.52 22.67
C THR A 706 -33.54 14.15 21.49
N GLY A 707 -33.11 14.41 20.25
CA GLY A 707 -33.96 14.25 19.05
C GLY A 707 -34.79 15.48 18.70
N SER A 708 -34.84 16.51 19.56
CA SER A 708 -35.55 17.76 19.30
C SER A 708 -34.58 18.91 19.07
N GLY A 709 -34.57 19.43 17.84
CA GLY A 709 -33.70 20.55 17.45
C GLY A 709 -32.20 20.22 17.44
N ASP A 710 -31.81 18.94 17.37
CA ASP A 710 -30.39 18.51 17.39
C ASP A 710 -29.51 19.25 16.38
N SER A 711 -30.05 19.53 15.20
CA SER A 711 -29.36 20.21 14.09
C SER A 711 -29.39 21.74 14.17
N ASN A 712 -30.08 22.33 15.16
CA ASN A 712 -30.15 23.78 15.32
C ASN A 712 -28.77 24.34 15.64
N LEU A 713 -28.41 25.44 14.97
CA LEU A 713 -27.08 26.04 15.06
C LEU A 713 -27.06 27.19 16.08
N ALA A 714 -25.96 27.28 16.82
CA ALA A 714 -25.61 28.44 17.65
C ALA A 714 -24.16 28.85 17.36
N PRO A 715 -23.84 30.16 17.33
CA PRO A 715 -22.49 30.61 17.08
C PRO A 715 -21.57 30.29 18.26
N LEU A 716 -20.35 29.87 17.94
CA LEU A 716 -19.30 29.61 18.94
C LEU A 716 -18.80 30.92 19.58
N ASP A 717 -18.81 32.01 18.80
CA ASP A 717 -18.65 33.38 19.28
C ASP A 717 -19.99 34.13 19.21
N THR A 718 -20.56 34.41 20.37
CA THR A 718 -21.86 35.11 20.46
C THR A 718 -21.76 36.62 20.25
N THR A 719 -20.55 37.18 20.28
CA THR A 719 -20.32 38.62 20.20
C THR A 719 -20.01 39.05 18.77
N THR A 720 -19.12 38.32 18.09
CA THR A 720 -18.68 38.63 16.71
C THR A 720 -18.64 37.37 15.83
N PRO A 721 -19.79 36.71 15.57
CA PRO A 721 -19.85 35.37 14.96
C PRO A 721 -19.26 35.22 13.55
N ASN A 722 -18.94 36.33 12.88
CA ASN A 722 -18.41 36.38 11.51
C ASN A 722 -17.07 37.15 11.41
N ALA A 723 -16.36 37.35 12.52
CA ALA A 723 -15.05 37.99 12.52
C ALA A 723 -14.06 37.11 13.28
N PHE A 724 -12.80 37.10 12.82
CA PHE A 724 -11.72 36.45 13.55
C PHE A 724 -11.08 37.47 14.50
N ASP A 725 -11.41 37.42 15.78
CA ASP A 725 -10.94 38.36 16.79
C ASP A 725 -10.78 37.70 18.17
N SER A 726 -10.59 38.50 19.22
CA SER A 726 -10.40 38.02 20.61
C SER A 726 -11.70 37.92 21.43
N ALA A 727 -12.88 38.15 20.83
CA ALA A 727 -14.16 38.15 21.54
C ALA A 727 -14.51 36.76 22.09
N TYR A 728 -14.12 35.68 21.41
CA TYR A 728 -14.18 34.32 21.93
C TYR A 728 -13.64 34.21 23.37
N TYR A 729 -12.46 34.76 23.64
CA TYR A 729 -11.88 34.70 24.99
C TYR A 729 -12.63 35.59 25.99
N THR A 730 -13.16 36.74 25.56
CA THR A 730 -14.03 37.58 26.43
C THR A 730 -15.34 36.87 26.79
N ASN A 731 -15.87 36.05 25.88
CA ASN A 731 -17.03 35.19 26.14
C ASN A 731 -16.68 34.15 27.21
N LEU A 732 -15.51 33.50 27.13
CA LEU A 732 -15.06 32.54 28.16
C LEU A 732 -14.95 33.17 29.55
N LEU A 733 -14.38 34.39 29.65
CA LEU A 733 -14.31 35.16 30.91
C LEU A 733 -15.69 35.44 31.51
N SER A 734 -16.71 35.52 30.66
CA SER A 734 -18.10 35.82 31.04
C SER A 734 -18.96 34.57 31.22
N ASN A 735 -18.37 33.37 31.27
CA ASN A 735 -19.09 32.08 31.29
C ASN A 735 -20.02 31.86 30.08
N LYS A 736 -19.66 32.43 28.93
CA LYS A 736 -20.39 32.34 27.66
C LYS A 736 -19.67 31.48 26.60
N GLY A 737 -18.73 30.62 26.99
CA GLY A 737 -18.29 29.55 26.08
C GLY A 737 -19.50 28.71 25.66
N LEU A 738 -19.56 28.18 24.43
CA LEU A 738 -20.71 27.38 23.98
C LEU A 738 -20.52 25.90 24.38
N LEU A 739 -19.38 25.31 24.03
CA LEU A 739 -19.03 23.92 24.32
C LEU A 739 -18.42 23.79 25.72
N HIS A 740 -18.48 22.59 26.30
CA HIS A 740 -17.79 22.29 27.56
C HIS A 740 -16.28 22.44 27.41
N SER A 741 -15.72 21.83 26.37
CA SER A 741 -14.31 21.91 25.99
C SER A 741 -13.80 23.35 25.80
N ASP A 742 -14.67 24.29 25.42
CA ASP A 742 -14.31 25.72 25.37
C ASP A 742 -14.26 26.34 26.77
N GLN A 743 -15.32 26.14 27.57
CA GLN A 743 -15.43 26.79 28.87
C GLN A 743 -14.36 26.29 29.85
N VAL A 744 -13.92 25.04 29.75
CA VAL A 744 -12.85 24.50 30.62
C VAL A 744 -11.48 25.16 30.40
N LEU A 745 -11.28 25.90 29.31
CA LEU A 745 -10.08 26.72 29.11
C LEU A 745 -10.00 27.89 30.11
N PHE A 746 -11.13 28.31 30.68
CA PHE A 746 -11.20 29.34 31.72
C PHE A 746 -12.17 28.90 32.83
N ASN A 747 -11.64 28.14 33.78
CA ASN A 747 -12.41 27.56 34.88
C ASN A 747 -11.56 27.35 36.15
N GLY A 748 -10.61 28.25 36.41
CA GLY A 748 -9.68 28.14 37.54
C GLY A 748 -8.50 27.20 37.28
N GLY A 749 -8.15 26.99 36.00
CA GLY A 749 -7.16 26.01 35.56
C GLY A 749 -5.81 26.61 35.15
N SER A 750 -4.93 25.75 34.62
CA SER A 750 -3.58 26.14 34.15
C SER A 750 -3.59 27.06 32.92
N THR A 751 -4.70 27.14 32.20
CA THR A 751 -4.87 27.94 30.98
C THR A 751 -5.41 29.35 31.21
N ASP A 752 -5.90 29.65 32.42
CA ASP A 752 -6.59 30.91 32.74
C ASP A 752 -5.77 32.16 32.39
N ASN A 753 -4.45 32.15 32.68
CA ASN A 753 -3.57 33.28 32.40
C ASN A 753 -3.42 33.55 30.90
N THR A 754 -3.35 32.49 30.09
CA THR A 754 -3.28 32.58 28.64
C THR A 754 -4.59 33.14 28.07
N VAL A 755 -5.74 32.69 28.57
CA VAL A 755 -7.05 33.22 28.18
C VAL A 755 -7.18 34.71 28.53
N ARG A 756 -6.79 35.13 29.74
CA ARG A 756 -6.79 36.56 30.12
C ARG A 756 -5.91 37.39 29.20
N ASN A 757 -4.71 36.90 28.88
CA ASN A 757 -3.82 37.58 27.95
C ASN A 757 -4.45 37.72 26.56
N PHE A 758 -4.95 36.62 25.97
CA PHE A 758 -5.54 36.66 24.63
C PHE A 758 -6.83 37.49 24.55
N SER A 759 -7.64 37.53 25.62
CA SER A 759 -8.84 38.38 25.68
C SER A 759 -8.55 39.89 25.61
N SER A 760 -7.40 40.33 26.12
CA SER A 760 -7.02 41.75 26.23
C SER A 760 -5.91 42.16 25.26
N ASN A 761 -5.29 41.19 24.58
CA ASN A 761 -4.17 41.40 23.68
C ASN A 761 -4.31 40.57 22.41
N THR A 762 -5.07 41.11 21.45
CA THR A 762 -5.30 40.49 20.14
C THR A 762 -4.01 40.23 19.37
N ALA A 763 -2.96 41.05 19.55
CA ALA A 763 -1.66 40.82 18.91
C ALA A 763 -0.96 39.56 19.46
N ALA A 764 -1.03 39.32 20.77
CA ALA A 764 -0.50 38.10 21.39
C ALA A 764 -1.29 36.86 20.92
N PHE A 765 -2.62 36.95 20.85
CA PHE A 765 -3.45 35.89 20.28
C PHE A 765 -3.07 35.60 18.83
N ASN A 766 -3.03 36.62 17.97
CA ASN A 766 -2.70 36.46 16.56
C ASN A 766 -1.31 35.85 16.33
N SER A 767 -0.33 36.26 17.13
CA SER A 767 1.03 35.70 17.07
C SER A 767 1.05 34.23 17.49
N ALA A 768 0.39 33.88 18.59
CA ALA A 768 0.32 32.51 19.07
C ALA A 768 -0.47 31.60 18.11
N PHE A 769 -1.59 32.10 17.59
CA PHE A 769 -2.41 31.41 16.59
C PHE A 769 -1.63 31.13 15.32
N THR A 770 -0.88 32.12 14.81
CA THR A 770 -0.01 31.95 13.63
C THR A 770 1.04 30.87 13.86
N ALA A 771 1.73 30.91 15.00
CA ALA A 771 2.74 29.90 15.35
C ALA A 771 2.11 28.50 15.47
N ALA A 772 0.95 28.40 16.12
CA ALA A 772 0.22 27.16 16.30
C ALA A 772 -0.33 26.59 14.98
N MET A 773 -0.83 27.45 14.06
CA MET A 773 -1.29 27.03 12.73
C MET A 773 -0.14 26.52 11.84
N VAL A 774 1.05 27.12 11.94
CA VAL A 774 2.25 26.61 11.26
C VAL A 774 2.65 25.25 11.83
N LYS A 775 2.68 25.09 13.16
CA LYS A 775 2.93 23.79 13.81
C LYS A 775 1.89 22.75 13.37
N MET A 776 0.61 23.09 13.46
CA MET A 776 -0.51 22.20 13.13
C MET A 776 -0.52 21.80 11.66
N GLY A 777 -0.33 22.73 10.73
CA GLY A 777 -0.24 22.46 9.29
C GLY A 777 0.98 21.62 8.87
N ASN A 778 1.95 21.46 9.78
CA ASN A 778 3.15 20.64 9.62
C ASN A 778 3.11 19.35 10.45
N ILE A 779 1.96 19.02 11.07
CA ILE A 779 1.77 17.70 11.68
C ILE A 779 1.73 16.69 10.54
N SER A 780 2.87 16.08 10.28
CA SER A 780 3.03 14.87 9.49
C SER A 780 2.41 14.88 8.07
N PRO A 781 2.63 15.93 7.25
CA PRO A 781 2.16 15.97 5.87
C PRO A 781 2.79 14.86 5.02
N LEU A 782 2.01 14.18 4.19
CA LEU A 782 2.58 13.32 3.13
C LEU A 782 3.28 14.22 2.12
N THR A 783 4.44 13.82 1.62
CA THR A 783 5.22 14.59 0.63
C THR A 783 5.92 13.62 -0.34
N GLY A 784 6.47 14.13 -1.45
CA GLY A 784 7.21 13.26 -2.39
C GLY A 784 6.34 12.13 -2.98
N THR A 785 6.68 10.86 -2.73
CA THR A 785 5.90 9.68 -3.18
C THR A 785 5.01 9.08 -2.08
N GLN A 786 4.94 9.69 -0.89
CA GLN A 786 4.21 9.17 0.29
C GLN A 786 2.69 9.25 0.15
N GLY A 787 2.20 9.93 -0.88
CA GLY A 787 0.80 10.04 -1.26
C GLY A 787 0.71 10.30 -2.77
N GLN A 788 -0.44 10.73 -3.24
CA GLN A 788 -0.68 11.00 -4.65
C GLN A 788 -0.99 12.49 -4.88
N ILE A 789 -1.06 12.93 -6.13
CA ILE A 789 -1.85 14.13 -6.45
C ILE A 789 -3.15 13.60 -7.00
N ARG A 790 -4.21 13.68 -6.21
CA ARG A 790 -5.52 13.31 -6.72
C ARG A 790 -5.91 14.33 -7.78
N LEU A 791 -6.58 13.89 -8.83
CA LEU A 791 -7.26 14.81 -9.77
C LEU A 791 -8.57 15.35 -9.17
N ASN A 792 -9.11 14.65 -8.17
CA ASN A 792 -10.33 14.98 -7.48
C ASN A 792 -10.15 14.64 -6.00
N CYS A 793 -10.38 15.61 -5.11
CA CYS A 793 -10.04 15.47 -3.70
C CYS A 793 -10.92 14.45 -2.99
N SER A 794 -12.10 14.15 -3.50
CA SER A 794 -12.98 13.15 -2.91
C SER A 794 -12.70 11.69 -3.33
N LYS A 795 -11.69 11.41 -4.18
CA LYS A 795 -11.43 10.06 -4.73
C LYS A 795 -9.97 9.59 -4.64
N CYS A 796 -9.75 8.30 -4.39
CA CYS A 796 -8.40 7.68 -4.40
C CYS A 796 -7.96 7.21 -5.81
N ALA A 797 -6.67 7.36 -6.19
CA ALA A 797 -6.18 7.03 -7.53
C ALA A 797 -5.93 5.54 -7.81
N LEU A 798 -6.08 4.63 -6.83
CA LEU A 798 -6.01 3.17 -7.06
C LEU A 798 -7.13 2.64 -7.98
N PHE A 799 -8.15 3.45 -8.25
CA PHE A 799 -9.15 3.20 -9.29
C PHE A 799 -8.63 3.40 -10.72
N GLN A 800 -7.33 3.63 -10.92
CA GLN A 800 -6.74 4.08 -12.19
C GLN A 800 -5.68 3.11 -12.78
N ARG A 801 -5.47 1.90 -12.22
CA ARG A 801 -4.33 1.00 -12.60
C ARG A 801 -4.60 -0.49 -12.89
N VAL A 802 -5.84 -0.95 -13.13
CA VAL A 802 -6.10 -2.39 -13.36
C VAL A 802 -6.65 -2.67 -14.76
N VAL A 803 -5.80 -2.70 -15.79
CA VAL A 803 -5.86 -3.68 -16.89
C VAL A 803 -4.48 -3.80 -17.56
N MET A 804 -3.74 -4.90 -17.33
CA MET A 804 -2.82 -5.54 -18.28
C MET A 804 -2.05 -6.68 -17.57
N ALA A 805 -2.54 -7.92 -17.72
CA ALA A 805 -1.71 -9.15 -17.69
C ALA A 805 -2.57 -10.38 -18.01
N SER A 806 -2.47 -10.93 -19.23
CA SER A 806 -2.42 -12.37 -19.51
C SER A 806 -2.32 -12.68 -21.01
N ALA A 807 -1.29 -13.44 -21.41
CA ALA A 807 -1.36 -14.66 -22.24
C ALA A 807 -0.02 -14.92 -22.92
N SER A 808 0.56 -16.08 -22.61
CA SER A 808 1.84 -16.59 -23.09
C SER A 808 1.67 -17.53 -24.30
N SER A 809 2.70 -17.53 -25.15
CA SER A 809 3.24 -18.66 -25.94
C SER A 809 2.41 -19.33 -27.05
N LEU A 810 2.83 -19.16 -28.32
CA LEU A 810 3.28 -20.26 -29.19
C LEU A 810 4.01 -19.73 -30.45
N GLY A 811 5.12 -20.38 -30.83
CA GLY A 811 5.51 -20.49 -32.25
C GLY A 811 6.65 -19.62 -32.78
N LEU A 812 7.88 -20.02 -32.46
CA LEU A 812 9.13 -19.65 -33.12
C LEU A 812 9.09 -19.96 -34.64
N LEU A 813 9.13 -18.94 -35.51
CA LEU A 813 9.90 -18.95 -36.77
C LEU A 813 9.96 -17.54 -37.39
N LEU A 814 11.16 -17.14 -37.80
CA LEU A 814 11.52 -15.98 -38.64
C LEU A 814 11.64 -14.60 -37.95
N MET A 815 12.82 -14.40 -37.35
CA MET A 815 13.50 -13.10 -37.33
C MET A 815 13.78 -12.64 -38.77
N LEU A 816 13.21 -11.50 -39.18
CA LEU A 816 13.90 -10.32 -39.75
C LEU A 816 12.87 -9.35 -40.37
N ALA A 817 12.42 -8.37 -39.60
CA ALA A 817 12.02 -7.05 -40.11
C ALA A 817 12.01 -6.01 -38.97
N ALA A 818 13.08 -5.20 -38.94
CA ALA A 818 13.16 -3.80 -38.53
C ALA A 818 12.32 -3.26 -37.35
N LEU A 819 13.05 -2.76 -36.34
CA LEU A 819 12.85 -1.45 -35.67
C LEU A 819 11.42 -0.94 -35.50
N VAL A 820 10.74 -1.25 -34.38
CA VAL A 820 9.75 -0.33 -33.78
C VAL A 820 9.71 -0.51 -32.25
N SER A 821 9.84 0.60 -31.53
CA SER A 821 9.65 0.75 -30.08
C SER A 821 8.36 0.08 -29.56
N THR A 822 8.46 -0.71 -28.49
CA THR A 822 7.28 -1.08 -27.70
C THR A 822 7.02 -0.03 -26.63
N ALA A 823 6.33 1.05 -27.02
CA ALA A 823 5.68 1.95 -26.08
C ALA A 823 4.51 1.20 -25.43
N THR A 824 4.44 1.23 -24.10
CA THR A 824 3.27 0.77 -23.35
C THR A 824 2.07 1.67 -23.68
N ALA A 825 0.93 1.05 -24.00
CA ALA A 825 -0.27 1.71 -24.52
C ALA A 825 -0.96 2.58 -23.46
N HIS A 826 -0.86 3.91 -23.62
CA HIS A 826 -1.70 4.89 -22.93
C HIS A 826 -2.52 5.67 -23.96
N LEU A 827 -3.79 5.95 -23.65
CA LEU A 827 -4.58 6.88 -24.47
C LEU A 827 -3.96 8.28 -24.41
N SER A 828 -3.81 8.93 -25.56
CA SER A 828 -3.21 10.26 -25.67
C SER A 828 -3.99 11.14 -26.66
N PRO A 829 -4.21 12.43 -26.39
CA PRO A 829 -4.81 13.34 -27.37
C PRO A 829 -3.99 13.49 -28.67
N THR A 830 -2.70 13.14 -28.62
CA THR A 830 -1.75 13.26 -29.75
C THR A 830 -1.40 11.90 -30.37
N PHE A 831 -2.15 10.85 -30.04
CA PHE A 831 -1.80 9.45 -30.38
C PHE A 831 -1.58 9.21 -31.88
N TYR A 832 -2.31 9.92 -32.75
CA TYR A 832 -2.21 9.80 -34.20
C TYR A 832 -1.35 10.87 -34.88
N ASP A 833 -0.76 11.80 -34.13
CA ASP A 833 -0.08 12.96 -34.72
C ASP A 833 1.10 12.57 -35.60
N THR A 834 1.76 11.44 -35.29
CA THR A 834 2.86 10.90 -36.10
C THR A 834 2.40 9.78 -37.03
N SER A 835 1.53 8.87 -36.56
CA SER A 835 1.14 7.66 -37.29
C SER A 835 0.05 7.89 -38.34
N CYS A 836 -0.83 8.86 -38.14
CA CYS A 836 -1.83 9.30 -39.12
C CYS A 836 -2.18 10.80 -38.94
N PRO A 837 -1.28 11.73 -39.31
CA PRO A 837 -1.44 13.16 -39.04
C PRO A 837 -2.69 13.80 -39.66
N ARG A 838 -3.26 13.18 -40.72
CA ARG A 838 -4.46 13.69 -41.41
C ARG A 838 -5.76 13.23 -40.78
N ALA A 839 -5.75 12.26 -39.84
CA ALA A 839 -6.95 11.67 -39.27
C ALA A 839 -7.92 12.72 -38.71
N MET A 840 -7.43 13.61 -37.84
CA MET A 840 -8.29 14.62 -37.19
C MET A 840 -8.92 15.58 -38.19
N SER A 841 -8.18 15.97 -39.24
CA SER A 841 -8.69 16.87 -40.28
C SER A 841 -9.80 16.23 -41.13
N ILE A 842 -9.67 14.93 -41.45
CA ILE A 842 -10.65 14.17 -42.24
C ILE A 842 -11.95 13.96 -41.45
N ILE A 843 -11.82 13.60 -40.15
CA ILE A 843 -12.98 13.45 -39.26
C ILE A 843 -13.73 14.78 -39.19
N LYS A 844 -13.02 15.87 -38.86
CA LYS A 844 -13.61 17.21 -38.72
C LYS A 844 -14.33 17.67 -39.98
N SER A 845 -13.69 17.56 -41.16
CA SER A 845 -14.30 18.03 -42.41
C SER A 845 -15.55 17.23 -42.78
N THR A 846 -15.52 15.91 -42.60
CA THR A 846 -16.64 15.04 -42.94
C THR A 846 -17.82 15.26 -41.98
N VAL A 847 -17.55 15.39 -40.68
CA VAL A 847 -18.58 15.69 -39.68
C VAL A 847 -19.20 17.06 -39.92
N THR A 848 -18.39 18.09 -40.19
CA THR A 848 -18.90 19.43 -40.48
C THR A 848 -19.77 19.44 -41.74
N ALA A 849 -19.36 18.73 -42.80
CA ALA A 849 -20.17 18.61 -44.01
C ALA A 849 -21.52 17.91 -43.73
N ALA A 850 -21.51 16.82 -42.95
CA ALA A 850 -22.71 16.08 -42.60
C ALA A 850 -23.68 16.92 -41.73
N VAL A 851 -23.15 17.66 -40.74
CA VAL A 851 -23.94 18.56 -39.89
C VAL A 851 -24.48 19.75 -40.66
N ASN A 852 -23.71 20.34 -41.57
CA ASN A 852 -24.18 21.44 -42.42
C ASN A 852 -25.31 21.01 -43.37
N ASN A 853 -25.26 19.77 -43.87
CA ASN A 853 -26.31 19.21 -44.71
C ASN A 853 -27.57 18.88 -43.90
N GLU A 854 -27.41 18.30 -42.71
CA GLU A 854 -28.51 18.01 -41.80
C GLU A 854 -28.07 18.26 -40.34
N PRO A 855 -28.49 19.37 -39.69
CA PRO A 855 -28.06 19.68 -38.32
C PRO A 855 -28.34 18.57 -37.30
N ARG A 856 -29.44 17.82 -37.50
CA ARG A 856 -29.81 16.66 -36.67
C ARG A 856 -28.81 15.50 -36.76
N MET A 857 -27.92 15.50 -37.74
CA MET A 857 -26.84 14.51 -37.83
C MET A 857 -25.87 14.66 -36.66
N GLY A 858 -25.63 15.88 -36.17
CA GLY A 858 -24.77 16.10 -35.02
C GLY A 858 -25.31 15.44 -33.74
N ALA A 859 -26.61 15.55 -33.50
CA ALA A 859 -27.28 14.83 -32.41
C ALA A 859 -27.24 13.30 -32.60
N SER A 860 -27.27 12.84 -33.85
CA SER A 860 -27.23 11.41 -34.16
C SER A 860 -25.85 10.80 -33.86
N LEU A 861 -24.77 11.49 -34.25
CA LEU A 861 -23.38 11.06 -33.97
C LEU A 861 -23.04 11.14 -32.47
N LEU A 862 -23.50 12.19 -31.79
CA LEU A 862 -23.35 12.31 -30.34
C LEU A 862 -24.08 11.18 -29.60
N ARG A 863 -25.31 10.86 -30.02
CA ARG A 863 -26.09 9.75 -29.46
C ARG A 863 -25.44 8.39 -29.75
N LEU A 864 -24.86 8.21 -30.93
CA LEU A 864 -24.15 6.98 -31.30
C LEU A 864 -22.97 6.71 -30.34
N HIS A 865 -22.20 7.74 -29.99
CA HIS A 865 -21.13 7.63 -29.00
C HIS A 865 -21.64 7.36 -27.57
N PHE A 866 -22.72 8.05 -27.15
CA PHE A 866 -23.34 7.79 -25.84
C PHE A 866 -23.78 6.32 -25.70
N HIS A 867 -24.48 5.80 -26.71
CA HIS A 867 -24.98 4.43 -26.69
C HIS A 867 -23.85 3.40 -26.70
N ASP A 868 -22.76 3.63 -27.45
CA ASP A 868 -21.55 2.79 -27.43
C ASP A 868 -20.86 2.76 -26.06
N CYS A 869 -20.84 3.89 -25.36
CA CYS A 869 -20.16 4.01 -24.06
C CYS A 869 -20.98 3.47 -22.88
N PHE A 870 -22.31 3.55 -22.96
CA PHE A 870 -23.17 3.16 -21.85
C PHE A 870 -23.53 1.65 -21.86
N VAL A 871 -23.50 1.00 -23.02
CA VAL A 871 -23.73 -0.44 -23.15
C VAL A 871 -22.45 -1.22 -22.74
N GLN A 872 -22.61 -2.41 -22.14
CA GLN A 872 -21.50 -3.26 -21.64
C GLN A 872 -20.61 -2.65 -20.53
N ALA A 873 -20.98 -1.52 -19.93
CA ALA A 873 -20.21 -0.91 -18.83
C ALA A 873 -20.81 -1.20 -17.43
N ARG A 874 -20.67 -2.38 -16.81
CA ARG A 874 -21.09 -2.59 -15.41
C ARG A 874 -19.90 -2.64 -14.45
N ARG A 875 -19.89 -1.80 -13.40
CA ARG A 875 -19.07 -2.09 -12.20
C ARG A 875 -19.65 -3.33 -11.52
N LYS A 876 -18.88 -4.42 -11.45
CA LYS A 876 -19.23 -5.58 -10.62
C LYS A 876 -19.23 -5.18 -9.15
N VAL A 877 -20.41 -5.20 -8.54
CA VAL A 877 -20.57 -5.37 -7.09
C VAL A 877 -20.36 -6.87 -6.82
N ALA A 878 -19.43 -7.16 -5.90
CA ALA A 878 -19.12 -8.46 -5.29
C ALA A 878 -19.93 -9.69 -5.79
N ASN A 879 -19.37 -10.47 -6.72
CA ASN A 879 -19.46 -11.93 -6.64
C ASN A 879 -18.36 -12.61 -7.47
N ARG A 880 -17.77 -13.67 -6.91
CA ARG A 880 -16.73 -14.50 -7.53
C ARG A 880 -17.36 -15.36 -8.64
N PHE A 881 -16.58 -15.60 -9.69
CA PHE A 881 -16.84 -16.49 -10.83
C PHE A 881 -17.83 -16.03 -11.92
N ALA A 882 -17.33 -15.21 -12.85
CA ALA A 882 -17.61 -15.29 -14.29
C ALA A 882 -16.71 -14.27 -15.03
N CYS A 883 -15.75 -14.72 -15.85
CA CYS A 883 -15.14 -13.87 -16.87
C CYS A 883 -16.12 -13.74 -18.04
N LEU A 884 -16.86 -12.63 -18.07
CA LEU A 884 -17.49 -12.10 -19.26
C LEU A 884 -17.04 -10.64 -19.37
N SER A 885 -16.46 -10.30 -20.51
CA SER A 885 -15.90 -9.01 -20.90
C SER A 885 -16.98 -7.95 -21.00
N ASP A 886 -16.97 -6.98 -20.09
CA ASP A 886 -17.87 -5.82 -20.09
C ASP A 886 -17.01 -4.56 -20.30
N TYR A 887 -16.68 -4.27 -21.57
CA TYR A 887 -15.97 -3.06 -22.03
C TYR A 887 -16.97 -2.09 -22.66
N GLY A 888 -16.77 -0.78 -22.52
CA GLY A 888 -17.61 0.27 -23.13
C GLY A 888 -16.77 1.18 -24.02
N CYS A 889 -17.42 1.96 -24.89
CA CYS A 889 -16.73 2.88 -25.81
C CYS A 889 -15.76 2.18 -26.79
N ASP A 890 -16.12 0.99 -27.27
CA ASP A 890 -15.29 0.11 -28.09
C ASP A 890 -15.80 -0.03 -29.54
N ALA A 891 -16.76 0.81 -29.92
CA ALA A 891 -17.44 0.80 -31.21
C ALA A 891 -18.14 -0.54 -31.54
N SER A 892 -18.55 -1.30 -30.52
CA SER A 892 -19.41 -2.48 -30.66
C SER A 892 -20.75 -2.14 -31.31
N ILE A 893 -21.32 -0.96 -31.03
CA ILE A 893 -22.56 -0.50 -31.68
C ILE A 893 -22.44 -0.36 -33.20
N LEU A 894 -21.21 -0.20 -33.70
CA LEU A 894 -20.97 -0.13 -35.14
C LEU A 894 -20.97 -1.50 -35.80
N LEU A 895 -20.98 -2.64 -35.10
CA LEU A 895 -21.08 -3.94 -35.76
C LEU A 895 -22.50 -4.23 -36.26
N ALA A 896 -22.62 -4.82 -37.45
CA ALA A 896 -23.91 -5.35 -37.90
C ALA A 896 -24.35 -6.49 -36.99
N GLY A 897 -25.52 -6.37 -36.32
CA GLY A 897 -25.99 -7.42 -35.41
C GLY A 897 -26.97 -6.96 -34.33
N ASN A 898 -26.99 -7.72 -33.23
CA ASN A 898 -28.00 -7.63 -32.16
C ASN A 898 -28.02 -6.30 -31.41
N GLU A 899 -26.88 -5.61 -31.29
CA GLU A 899 -26.81 -4.31 -30.61
C GLU A 899 -27.51 -3.21 -31.38
N ARG A 900 -27.21 -3.07 -32.69
CA ARG A 900 -27.90 -2.11 -33.58
C ARG A 900 -29.41 -2.35 -33.61
N ASN A 901 -29.82 -3.62 -33.51
CA ASN A 901 -31.21 -4.06 -33.58
C ASN A 901 -31.90 -4.16 -32.21
N ALA A 902 -31.28 -3.69 -31.13
CA ALA A 902 -31.91 -3.65 -29.82
C ALA A 902 -32.89 -2.47 -29.72
N ALA A 903 -33.99 -2.64 -28.98
CA ALA A 903 -35.07 -1.66 -28.94
C ALA A 903 -34.65 -0.21 -28.57
N PRO A 904 -33.74 0.03 -27.60
CA PRO A 904 -33.23 1.38 -27.32
C PRO A 904 -32.47 2.03 -28.49
N ASN A 905 -31.91 1.22 -29.40
CA ASN A 905 -31.05 1.65 -30.51
C ASN A 905 -31.79 1.88 -31.83
N PHE A 906 -33.09 1.56 -31.94
CA PHE A 906 -33.89 1.75 -33.17
C PHE A 906 -33.94 3.19 -33.70
N SER A 907 -33.66 4.17 -32.85
CA SER A 907 -33.63 5.59 -33.23
C SER A 907 -32.22 6.11 -33.54
N VAL A 908 -31.18 5.31 -33.33
CA VAL A 908 -29.79 5.68 -33.56
C VAL A 908 -29.46 5.57 -35.05
N ARG A 909 -28.78 6.59 -35.59
CA ARG A 909 -28.36 6.69 -37.01
C ARG A 909 -27.00 7.41 -37.11
N GLY A 910 -26.47 7.54 -38.33
CA GLY A 910 -25.15 8.15 -38.57
C GLY A 910 -24.01 7.14 -38.78
N TYR A 911 -24.34 5.85 -38.87
CA TYR A 911 -23.38 4.77 -39.17
C TYR A 911 -22.67 4.99 -40.51
N ASP A 912 -23.39 5.49 -41.51
CA ASP A 912 -22.90 5.83 -42.85
C ASP A 912 -21.85 6.96 -42.83
N VAL A 913 -22.02 7.94 -41.95
CA VAL A 913 -21.03 9.02 -41.77
C VAL A 913 -19.74 8.44 -41.16
N ILE A 914 -19.85 7.57 -40.15
CA ILE A 914 -18.68 6.91 -39.55
C ILE A 914 -17.97 5.99 -40.56
N ASP A 915 -18.71 5.20 -41.33
CA ASP A 915 -18.17 4.34 -42.39
C ASP A 915 -17.50 5.16 -43.51
N SER A 916 -18.06 6.32 -43.87
CA SER A 916 -17.45 7.26 -44.82
C SER A 916 -16.14 7.85 -44.31
N ILE A 917 -16.10 8.28 -43.04
CA ILE A 917 -14.86 8.74 -42.39
C ILE A 917 -13.82 7.64 -42.38
N LYS A 918 -14.21 6.43 -41.99
CA LYS A 918 -13.32 5.27 -41.97
C LYS A 918 -12.74 4.99 -43.35
N THR A 919 -13.57 4.99 -44.39
CA THR A 919 -13.15 4.78 -45.78
C THR A 919 -12.10 5.81 -46.21
N GLN A 920 -12.31 7.09 -45.89
CA GLN A 920 -11.36 8.17 -46.20
C GLN A 920 -10.05 8.04 -45.42
N ILE A 921 -10.11 7.66 -44.14
CA ILE A 921 -8.93 7.45 -43.30
C ILE A 921 -8.11 6.24 -43.79
N GLU A 922 -8.76 5.13 -44.14
CA GLU A 922 -8.07 3.92 -44.64
C GLU A 922 -7.38 4.14 -45.99
N ALA A 923 -7.86 5.10 -46.79
CA ALA A 923 -7.17 5.53 -48.01
C ALA A 923 -5.85 6.28 -47.74
N VAL A 924 -5.64 6.79 -46.52
CA VAL A 924 -4.47 7.60 -46.14
C VAL A 924 -3.55 6.88 -45.15
N CYS A 925 -4.10 6.18 -44.17
CA CYS A 925 -3.35 5.47 -43.13
C CYS A 925 -4.03 4.13 -42.79
N LYS A 926 -3.65 3.09 -43.55
CA LYS A 926 -4.24 1.76 -43.43
C LYS A 926 -4.12 1.20 -42.02
N GLN A 927 -5.22 0.66 -41.50
CA GLN A 927 -5.34 -0.02 -40.20
C GLN A 927 -4.67 0.73 -39.04
N THR A 928 -4.74 2.07 -39.05
CA THR A 928 -4.08 2.89 -38.02
C THR A 928 -5.06 3.46 -37.00
N VAL A 929 -6.21 3.97 -37.44
CA VAL A 929 -7.20 4.64 -36.58
C VAL A 929 -8.39 3.72 -36.33
N SER A 930 -8.75 3.49 -35.06
CA SER A 930 -9.91 2.67 -34.71
C SER A 930 -11.24 3.36 -35.01
N CYS A 931 -12.29 2.57 -35.22
CA CYS A 931 -13.65 3.10 -35.33
C CYS A 931 -14.15 3.70 -34.01
N ALA A 932 -13.70 3.18 -32.86
CA ALA A 932 -13.96 3.73 -31.53
C ALA A 932 -13.43 5.17 -31.39
N ASP A 933 -12.22 5.44 -31.86
CA ASP A 933 -11.67 6.80 -31.86
C ASP A 933 -12.37 7.70 -32.87
N ILE A 934 -12.70 7.20 -34.07
CA ILE A 934 -13.49 7.95 -35.05
C ILE A 934 -14.84 8.39 -34.46
N LEU A 935 -15.55 7.47 -33.80
CA LEU A 935 -16.85 7.75 -33.17
C LEU A 935 -16.74 8.79 -32.06
N THR A 936 -15.74 8.68 -31.20
CA THR A 936 -15.51 9.62 -30.08
C THR A 936 -15.17 11.03 -30.59
N VAL A 937 -14.32 11.13 -31.62
CA VAL A 937 -13.95 12.41 -32.24
C VAL A 937 -15.13 13.01 -33.00
N ALA A 938 -15.91 12.19 -33.70
CA ALA A 938 -17.09 12.65 -34.44
C ALA A 938 -18.17 13.25 -33.51
N ALA A 939 -18.35 12.69 -32.32
CA ALA A 939 -19.24 13.25 -31.31
C ALA A 939 -18.78 14.65 -30.85
N ARG A 940 -17.48 14.85 -30.61
CA ARG A 940 -16.92 16.17 -30.30
C ARG A 940 -17.14 17.18 -31.42
N ASP A 941 -16.75 16.81 -32.63
CA ASP A 941 -16.80 17.73 -33.76
C ASP A 941 -18.25 18.08 -34.14
N SER A 942 -19.20 17.19 -33.86
CA SER A 942 -20.64 17.46 -33.99
C SER A 942 -21.14 18.55 -33.05
N VAL A 943 -20.72 18.52 -31.78
CA VAL A 943 -21.08 19.54 -30.78
C VAL A 943 -20.46 20.88 -31.15
N VAL A 944 -19.19 20.89 -31.56
CA VAL A 944 -18.49 22.10 -31.99
C VAL A 944 -19.16 22.71 -33.23
N ALA A 945 -19.54 21.90 -34.22
CA ALA A 945 -20.21 22.37 -35.44
C ALA A 945 -21.57 23.02 -35.17
N LEU A 946 -22.24 22.66 -34.06
CA LEU A 946 -23.52 23.21 -33.64
C LEU A 946 -23.38 24.36 -32.61
N GLY A 947 -22.17 24.88 -32.41
CA GLY A 947 -21.89 26.03 -31.54
C GLY A 947 -21.56 25.69 -30.08
N GLY A 948 -21.40 24.40 -29.76
CA GLY A 948 -21.10 23.91 -28.43
C GLY A 948 -19.60 23.91 -28.09
N PRO A 949 -19.25 23.45 -26.87
CA PRO A 949 -17.87 23.41 -26.41
C PRO A 949 -17.03 22.37 -27.17
N SER A 950 -15.73 22.62 -27.27
CA SER A 950 -14.75 21.60 -27.67
C SER A 950 -14.08 20.99 -26.44
N TRP A 951 -13.51 19.79 -26.58
CA TRP A 951 -12.74 19.13 -25.53
C TRP A 951 -11.62 18.26 -26.12
N SER A 952 -10.61 17.99 -25.28
CA SER A 952 -9.54 17.04 -25.64
C SER A 952 -10.09 15.62 -25.62
N VAL A 953 -9.87 14.87 -26.70
CA VAL A 953 -10.26 13.46 -26.80
C VAL A 953 -9.01 12.62 -26.62
N PRO A 954 -8.86 11.81 -25.55
CA PRO A 954 -7.79 10.81 -25.46
C PRO A 954 -8.00 9.75 -26.54
N LEU A 955 -7.00 9.49 -27.39
CA LEU A 955 -7.06 8.57 -28.54
C LEU A 955 -6.13 7.37 -28.34
N GLY A 956 -6.32 6.31 -29.12
CA GLY A 956 -5.62 5.03 -29.00
C GLY A 956 -6.53 3.86 -28.60
N ARG A 957 -7.85 4.01 -28.78
CA ARG A 957 -8.83 2.95 -28.53
C ARG A 957 -8.68 1.83 -29.56
N ARG A 958 -9.12 0.63 -29.19
CA ARG A 958 -9.30 -0.52 -30.06
C ARG A 958 -10.79 -0.80 -30.26
N ASP A 959 -11.10 -1.41 -31.40
CA ASP A 959 -12.43 -1.82 -31.78
C ASP A 959 -12.75 -3.20 -31.20
N SER A 960 -14.00 -3.36 -30.75
CA SER A 960 -14.54 -4.63 -30.29
C SER A 960 -14.51 -5.70 -31.39
N THR A 961 -14.37 -6.95 -30.97
CA THR A 961 -14.50 -8.13 -31.84
C THR A 961 -15.91 -8.72 -31.82
N GLY A 962 -16.86 -8.11 -31.09
CA GLY A 962 -18.24 -8.57 -31.01
C GLY A 962 -19.21 -7.44 -30.66
N ALA A 963 -20.47 -7.59 -31.08
CA ALA A 963 -21.54 -6.65 -30.73
C ALA A 963 -22.16 -7.02 -29.38
N ALA A 964 -22.72 -6.04 -28.66
CA ALA A 964 -23.50 -6.33 -27.46
C ALA A 964 -24.78 -7.12 -27.76
N THR A 965 -25.23 -7.90 -26.77
CA THR A 965 -26.53 -8.58 -26.83
C THR A 965 -27.67 -7.58 -26.59
N ALA A 966 -28.85 -7.85 -27.15
CA ALA A 966 -30.02 -7.00 -26.92
C ALA A 966 -30.38 -6.84 -25.44
N ALA A 967 -30.15 -7.88 -24.61
CA ALA A 967 -30.37 -7.81 -23.16
C ALA A 967 -29.36 -6.89 -22.45
N GLN A 968 -28.09 -6.90 -22.86
CA GLN A 968 -27.09 -5.96 -22.35
C GLN A 968 -27.46 -4.52 -22.70
N VAL A 969 -27.96 -4.26 -23.91
CA VAL A 969 -28.43 -2.93 -24.31
C VAL A 969 -29.62 -2.47 -23.46
N ILE A 970 -30.67 -3.29 -23.38
CA ILE A 970 -31.91 -2.97 -22.64
C ILE A 970 -31.63 -2.67 -21.16
N SER A 971 -30.70 -3.41 -20.56
CA SER A 971 -30.41 -3.27 -19.13
C SER A 971 -29.38 -2.19 -18.79
N SER A 972 -28.73 -1.57 -19.78
CA SER A 972 -27.65 -0.60 -19.57
C SER A 972 -28.03 0.84 -19.89
N LEU A 973 -29.12 1.05 -20.63
CA LEU A 973 -29.61 2.37 -21.03
C LEU A 973 -30.87 2.72 -20.22
N ALA A 974 -30.82 3.87 -19.54
CA ALA A 974 -31.96 4.36 -18.76
C ALA A 974 -33.14 4.71 -19.69
N PRO A 975 -34.37 4.20 -19.44
CA PRO A 975 -35.54 4.58 -20.21
C PRO A 975 -35.97 6.02 -19.89
N SER A 976 -36.74 6.62 -20.81
CA SER A 976 -37.22 8.00 -20.69
C SER A 976 -38.18 8.23 -19.52
N THR A 977 -38.61 7.16 -18.85
CA THR A 977 -39.57 7.12 -17.74
C THR A 977 -38.92 6.94 -16.36
N ASP A 978 -37.59 6.91 -16.27
CA ASP A 978 -36.89 6.77 -14.99
C ASP A 978 -37.03 8.02 -14.11
N SER A 979 -37.18 7.79 -12.80
CA SER A 979 -37.14 8.83 -11.76
C SER A 979 -35.72 9.37 -11.55
N LEU A 980 -35.60 10.54 -10.91
CA LEU A 980 -34.29 11.14 -10.59
C LEU A 980 -33.35 10.19 -9.84
N THR A 981 -33.86 9.44 -8.86
CA THR A 981 -33.06 8.48 -8.07
C THR A 981 -32.54 7.33 -8.94
N GLN A 982 -33.36 6.83 -9.86
CA GLN A 982 -32.96 5.78 -10.80
C GLN A 982 -31.90 6.30 -11.78
N LEU A 983 -32.07 7.52 -12.31
CA LEU A 983 -31.10 8.16 -13.19
C LEU A 983 -29.74 8.36 -12.50
N ILE A 984 -29.74 8.89 -11.27
CA ILE A 984 -28.52 9.07 -10.47
C ILE A 984 -27.84 7.72 -10.24
N SER A 985 -28.61 6.69 -9.89
CA SER A 985 -28.06 5.34 -9.66
C SER A 985 -27.47 4.73 -10.93
N ALA A 986 -28.15 4.90 -12.07
CA ALA A 986 -27.68 4.41 -13.37
C ALA A 986 -26.35 5.06 -13.77
N TYR A 987 -26.23 6.39 -13.64
CA TYR A 987 -25.00 7.12 -13.98
C TYR A 987 -23.87 6.83 -12.97
N ALA A 988 -24.19 6.74 -11.68
CA ALA A 988 -23.22 6.36 -10.65
C ALA A 988 -22.61 4.98 -10.90
N SER A 989 -23.40 4.02 -11.43
CA SER A 989 -22.90 2.69 -11.82
C SER A 989 -21.81 2.73 -12.90
N LYS A 990 -21.78 3.82 -13.69
CA LYS A 990 -20.80 4.11 -14.74
C LYS A 990 -19.67 5.04 -14.27
N GLY A 991 -19.63 5.38 -12.98
CA GLY A 991 -18.65 6.30 -12.40
C GLY A 991 -18.93 7.78 -12.65
N LEU A 992 -20.12 8.12 -13.14
CA LEU A 992 -20.56 9.49 -13.44
C LEU A 992 -21.35 10.07 -12.25
N SER A 993 -21.15 11.35 -11.95
CA SER A 993 -21.84 12.06 -10.86
C SER A 993 -23.24 12.57 -11.28
N ALA A 994 -24.02 13.05 -10.31
CA ALA A 994 -25.29 13.73 -10.61
C ALA A 994 -25.11 14.98 -11.49
N THR A 995 -23.98 15.70 -11.35
CA THR A 995 -23.64 16.82 -12.24
C THR A 995 -23.30 16.33 -13.66
N ASP A 996 -22.60 15.18 -13.78
CA ASP A 996 -22.31 14.58 -15.09
C ASP A 996 -23.62 14.10 -15.77
N LEU A 997 -24.57 13.55 -15.01
CA LEU A 997 -25.93 13.24 -15.48
C LEU A 997 -26.61 14.49 -16.04
N VAL A 998 -26.72 15.56 -15.24
CA VAL A 998 -27.40 16.80 -15.67
C VAL A 998 -26.69 17.40 -16.89
N ALA A 999 -25.36 17.38 -16.93
CA ALA A 999 -24.58 17.88 -18.05
C ALA A 999 -24.82 17.05 -19.32
N LEU A 1000 -24.65 15.71 -19.28
CA LEU A 1000 -24.83 14.84 -20.45
C LEU A 1000 -26.27 14.87 -20.98
N SER A 1001 -27.28 14.97 -20.11
CA SER A 1001 -28.68 15.20 -20.54
C SER A 1001 -28.85 16.51 -21.31
N GLY A 1002 -27.97 17.49 -21.11
CA GLY A 1002 -27.94 18.73 -21.90
C GLY A 1002 -27.69 18.52 -23.39
N ALA A 1003 -27.17 17.35 -23.82
CA ALA A 1003 -27.11 16.97 -25.23
C ALA A 1003 -28.49 17.00 -25.93
N HIS A 1004 -29.58 16.92 -25.15
CA HIS A 1004 -30.94 17.07 -25.64
C HIS A 1004 -31.22 18.44 -26.27
N THR A 1005 -30.37 19.46 -26.05
CA THR A 1005 -30.49 20.77 -26.74
C THR A 1005 -30.59 20.66 -28.27
N ILE A 1006 -29.93 19.66 -28.87
CA ILE A 1006 -29.94 19.41 -30.32
C ILE A 1006 -30.75 18.14 -30.70
N GLY A 1007 -31.41 17.51 -29.74
CA GLY A 1007 -32.08 16.23 -29.90
C GLY A 1007 -33.57 16.33 -30.22
N MET A 1008 -34.12 15.24 -30.76
CA MET A 1008 -35.56 15.07 -30.98
C MET A 1008 -36.02 13.72 -30.44
N ALA A 1009 -37.25 13.68 -29.92
CA ALA A 1009 -37.91 12.46 -29.48
C ALA A 1009 -39.12 12.14 -30.36
N ARG A 1010 -39.41 10.85 -30.50
CA ARG A 1010 -40.64 10.37 -31.15
C ARG A 1010 -41.79 10.40 -30.16
N CYS A 1011 -43.01 10.67 -30.62
CA CYS A 1011 -44.24 10.72 -29.84
C CYS A 1011 -44.39 9.52 -28.88
N ARG A 1012 -44.06 8.30 -29.33
CA ARG A 1012 -44.08 7.11 -28.46
C ARG A 1012 -43.28 7.26 -27.16
N GLY A 1013 -42.17 8.01 -27.18
CA GLY A 1013 -41.26 8.17 -26.04
C GLY A 1013 -41.71 9.20 -24.99
N PHE A 1014 -42.64 10.11 -25.32
CA PHE A 1014 -43.14 11.14 -24.41
C PHE A 1014 -44.66 11.14 -24.22
N ARG A 1015 -45.41 10.29 -24.96
CA ARG A 1015 -46.87 10.21 -24.87
C ARG A 1015 -47.38 10.03 -23.43
N THR A 1016 -46.75 9.12 -22.67
CA THR A 1016 -47.16 8.85 -21.29
C THR A 1016 -47.12 10.13 -20.45
N ARG A 1017 -46.02 10.88 -20.53
CA ARG A 1017 -45.89 12.17 -19.84
C ARG A 1017 -46.94 13.17 -20.30
N LEU A 1018 -47.12 13.31 -21.62
CA LEU A 1018 -48.03 14.29 -22.22
C LEU A 1018 -49.49 14.17 -21.74
N TYR A 1019 -49.93 12.95 -21.42
CA TYR A 1019 -51.32 12.67 -21.04
C TYR A 1019 -51.51 12.31 -19.56
N ASN A 1020 -50.46 11.86 -18.86
CA ASN A 1020 -50.60 11.31 -17.51
C ASN A 1020 -49.92 12.14 -16.41
N GLU A 1021 -49.06 13.10 -16.76
CA GLU A 1021 -48.36 13.93 -15.77
C GLU A 1021 -48.95 15.34 -15.68
N THR A 1022 -48.95 15.91 -14.47
CA THR A 1022 -49.52 17.22 -14.16
C THR A 1022 -48.47 18.34 -14.10
N ASN A 1023 -47.18 17.99 -14.09
CA ASN A 1023 -46.03 18.91 -14.05
C ASN A 1023 -45.53 19.30 -15.45
N ILE A 1024 -46.44 19.46 -16.41
CA ILE A 1024 -46.16 19.91 -17.78
C ILE A 1024 -46.89 21.23 -18.05
N ASP A 1025 -46.19 22.19 -18.66
CA ASP A 1025 -46.79 23.45 -19.07
C ASP A 1025 -48.01 23.22 -19.98
N ALA A 1026 -49.15 23.82 -19.65
CA ALA A 1026 -50.43 23.52 -20.29
C ALA A 1026 -50.45 23.92 -21.78
N ALA A 1027 -49.82 25.05 -22.13
CA ALA A 1027 -49.73 25.53 -23.51
C ALA A 1027 -48.81 24.63 -24.34
N PHE A 1028 -47.66 24.25 -23.77
CA PHE A 1028 -46.75 23.30 -24.39
C PHE A 1028 -47.39 21.93 -24.61
N ALA A 1029 -48.11 21.40 -23.62
CA ALA A 1029 -48.85 20.14 -23.74
C ALA A 1029 -49.93 20.23 -24.84
N ALA A 1030 -50.68 21.34 -24.91
CA ALA A 1030 -51.68 21.54 -25.96
C ALA A 1030 -51.06 21.53 -27.36
N ALA A 1031 -49.91 22.18 -27.55
CA ALA A 1031 -49.19 22.20 -28.82
C ALA A 1031 -48.70 20.81 -29.24
N LEU A 1032 -48.21 19.99 -28.30
CA LEU A 1032 -47.75 18.63 -28.58
C LEU A 1032 -48.90 17.67 -28.92
N LYS A 1033 -50.07 17.81 -28.28
CA LYS A 1033 -51.24 16.96 -28.52
C LYS A 1033 -51.77 17.04 -29.96
N ALA A 1034 -51.53 18.15 -30.66
CA ALA A 1034 -51.86 18.28 -32.08
C ALA A 1034 -51.08 17.29 -32.98
N ASN A 1035 -49.85 16.93 -32.57
CA ASN A 1035 -48.94 16.07 -33.35
C ASN A 1035 -48.60 14.75 -32.64
N CYS A 1036 -49.19 14.46 -31.48
CA CYS A 1036 -48.99 13.23 -30.73
C CYS A 1036 -50.30 12.75 -30.11
N PRO A 1037 -51.12 11.96 -30.85
CA PRO A 1037 -52.41 11.48 -30.37
C PRO A 1037 -52.31 10.59 -29.12
N ALA A 1038 -53.35 10.63 -28.29
CA ALA A 1038 -53.45 9.84 -27.05
C ALA A 1038 -53.41 8.32 -27.29
N THR A 1039 -53.93 7.87 -28.43
CA THR A 1039 -54.01 6.46 -28.78
C THR A 1039 -52.63 5.89 -29.16
N PRO A 1040 -52.10 4.90 -28.43
CA PRO A 1040 -50.88 4.20 -28.83
C PRO A 1040 -50.98 3.64 -30.25
N GLY A 1041 -49.90 3.74 -31.04
CA GLY A 1041 -49.89 3.32 -32.45
C GLY A 1041 -50.32 4.41 -33.44
N SER A 1042 -50.96 5.49 -33.00
CA SER A 1042 -51.28 6.65 -33.83
C SER A 1042 -50.24 7.76 -33.66
N GLY A 1043 -49.60 8.18 -34.76
CA GLY A 1043 -48.58 9.24 -34.75
C GLY A 1043 -47.30 8.88 -34.00
N ASP A 1044 -47.04 7.61 -33.68
CA ASP A 1044 -45.89 7.14 -32.89
C ASP A 1044 -44.54 7.64 -33.41
N GLY A 1045 -44.41 7.82 -34.73
CA GLY A 1045 -43.19 8.28 -35.39
C GLY A 1045 -43.02 9.80 -35.44
N ASN A 1046 -44.03 10.58 -35.06
CA ASN A 1046 -43.96 12.04 -35.11
C ASN A 1046 -42.88 12.56 -34.18
N LEU A 1047 -42.06 13.48 -34.67
CA LEU A 1047 -40.92 14.03 -33.95
C LEU A 1047 -41.29 15.34 -33.27
N ALA A 1048 -40.79 15.53 -32.06
CA ALA A 1048 -40.79 16.82 -31.36
C ALA A 1048 -39.37 17.10 -30.83
N PRO A 1049 -38.93 18.37 -30.85
CA PRO A 1049 -37.62 18.72 -30.33
C PRO A 1049 -37.62 18.66 -28.80
N LEU A 1050 -36.51 18.17 -28.24
CA LEU A 1050 -36.29 18.19 -26.79
C LEU A 1050 -35.95 19.62 -26.29
N ASP A 1051 -35.44 20.46 -27.21
CA ASP A 1051 -35.32 21.91 -27.03
C ASP A 1051 -36.30 22.66 -27.93
N THR A 1052 -37.30 23.26 -27.31
CA THR A 1052 -38.36 23.96 -28.04
C THR A 1052 -37.96 25.36 -28.50
N THR A 1053 -36.83 25.89 -28.02
CA THR A 1053 -36.39 27.25 -28.30
C THR A 1053 -35.37 27.27 -29.43
N THR A 1054 -34.34 26.42 -29.35
CA THR A 1054 -33.20 26.41 -30.29
C THR A 1054 -32.84 24.98 -30.72
N PRO A 1055 -33.75 24.25 -31.39
CA PRO A 1055 -33.63 22.80 -31.66
C PRO A 1055 -32.45 22.37 -32.55
N THR A 1056 -31.67 23.32 -33.08
CA THR A 1056 -30.53 23.08 -33.96
C THR A 1056 -29.25 23.77 -33.48
N ALA A 1057 -29.24 24.33 -32.27
CA ALA A 1057 -28.04 24.94 -31.69
C ALA A 1057 -27.69 24.21 -30.39
N PHE A 1058 -26.40 24.01 -30.15
CA PHE A 1058 -25.95 23.45 -28.88
C PHE A 1058 -25.79 24.57 -27.86
N ASP A 1059 -26.84 24.82 -27.08
CA ASP A 1059 -26.87 25.88 -26.08
C ASP A 1059 -27.57 25.43 -24.78
N ASN A 1060 -27.89 26.35 -23.88
CA ASN A 1060 -28.51 26.06 -22.58
C ASN A 1060 -30.03 26.29 -22.53
N ALA A 1061 -30.72 26.43 -23.67
CA ALA A 1061 -32.17 26.63 -23.72
C ALA A 1061 -32.95 25.40 -23.22
N TYR A 1062 -32.44 24.19 -23.42
CA TYR A 1062 -32.94 22.96 -22.80
C TYR A 1062 -33.21 23.15 -21.29
N TYR A 1063 -32.25 23.69 -20.53
CA TYR A 1063 -32.43 23.88 -19.09
C TYR A 1063 -33.46 24.97 -18.76
N ARG A 1064 -33.55 26.05 -19.57
CA ARG A 1064 -34.62 27.06 -19.42
C ARG A 1064 -36.01 26.47 -19.67
N ASN A 1065 -36.11 25.51 -20.60
CA ASN A 1065 -37.34 24.77 -20.83
C ASN A 1065 -37.71 23.93 -19.58
N LEU A 1066 -36.74 23.26 -18.95
CA LEU A 1066 -36.99 22.51 -17.71
C LEU A 1066 -37.51 23.39 -16.56
N LEU A 1067 -36.92 24.58 -16.38
CA LEU A 1067 -37.38 25.57 -15.38
C LEU A 1067 -38.83 26.01 -15.61
N SER A 1068 -39.31 25.91 -16.85
CA SER A 1068 -40.65 26.32 -17.26
C SER A 1068 -41.64 25.13 -17.35
N ASN A 1069 -41.29 23.96 -16.80
CA ASN A 1069 -42.06 22.72 -16.93
C ASN A 1069 -42.29 22.27 -18.39
N LYS A 1070 -41.34 22.62 -19.28
CA LYS A 1070 -41.34 22.30 -20.71
C LYS A 1070 -40.29 21.26 -21.09
N GLY A 1071 -39.80 20.44 -20.15
CA GLY A 1071 -39.09 19.22 -20.56
C GLY A 1071 -40.01 18.38 -21.46
N LEU A 1072 -39.48 17.58 -22.38
CA LEU A 1072 -40.32 16.72 -23.23
C LEU A 1072 -40.44 15.29 -22.68
N LEU A 1073 -39.35 14.72 -22.18
CA LEU A 1073 -39.33 13.38 -21.56
C LEU A 1073 -39.58 13.46 -20.05
N HIS A 1074 -40.07 12.39 -19.41
CA HIS A 1074 -40.25 12.34 -17.95
C HIS A 1074 -38.91 12.50 -17.24
N SER A 1075 -37.95 11.63 -17.57
CA SER A 1075 -36.56 11.70 -17.11
C SER A 1075 -35.89 13.07 -17.25
N ASP A 1076 -36.24 13.87 -18.26
CA ASP A 1076 -35.73 15.24 -18.41
C ASP A 1076 -36.29 16.18 -17.34
N GLN A 1077 -37.61 16.13 -17.13
CA GLN A 1077 -38.26 17.00 -16.16
C GLN A 1077 -37.92 16.61 -14.72
N GLU A 1078 -37.62 15.33 -14.48
CA GLU A 1078 -37.13 14.85 -13.18
C GLU A 1078 -35.78 15.47 -12.78
N LEU A 1079 -35.01 16.05 -13.72
CA LEU A 1079 -33.80 16.81 -13.36
C LEU A 1079 -34.13 18.13 -12.65
N PHE A 1080 -35.37 18.62 -12.77
CA PHE A 1080 -35.88 19.83 -12.13
C PHE A 1080 -37.28 19.59 -11.56
N SER A 1081 -37.34 18.95 -10.39
CA SER A 1081 -38.57 18.49 -9.74
C SER A 1081 -38.57 18.70 -8.21
N ASN A 1082 -37.85 19.72 -7.72
CA ASN A 1082 -37.52 19.94 -6.30
C ASN A 1082 -36.55 18.88 -5.74
N GLY A 1083 -35.63 18.42 -6.60
CA GLY A 1083 -34.65 17.38 -6.29
C GLY A 1083 -33.24 17.91 -6.04
N SER A 1084 -32.30 16.98 -5.88
CA SER A 1084 -30.88 17.29 -5.64
C SER A 1084 -30.18 17.94 -6.84
N THR A 1085 -30.76 17.84 -8.04
CA THR A 1085 -30.20 18.38 -9.29
C THR A 1085 -30.66 19.79 -9.62
N ASP A 1086 -31.66 20.33 -8.92
CA ASP A 1086 -32.31 21.60 -9.26
C ASP A 1086 -31.34 22.78 -9.32
N ASN A 1087 -30.39 22.86 -8.38
CA ASN A 1087 -29.37 23.91 -8.35
C ASN A 1087 -28.45 23.84 -9.57
N THR A 1088 -28.13 22.64 -10.05
CA THR A 1088 -27.31 22.43 -11.25
C THR A 1088 -28.08 22.87 -12.49
N VAL A 1089 -29.37 22.51 -12.59
CA VAL A 1089 -30.24 22.95 -13.70
C VAL A 1089 -30.38 24.48 -13.73
N ARG A 1090 -30.59 25.14 -12.59
CA ARG A 1090 -30.63 26.62 -12.51
C ARG A 1090 -29.29 27.26 -12.92
N SER A 1091 -28.19 26.65 -12.51
CA SER A 1091 -26.84 27.11 -12.90
C SER A 1091 -26.63 27.02 -14.41
N PHE A 1092 -26.96 25.88 -15.02
CA PHE A 1092 -26.81 25.69 -16.46
C PHE A 1092 -27.79 26.54 -17.26
N ALA A 1093 -29.04 26.71 -16.81
CA ALA A 1093 -30.01 27.61 -17.44
C ALA A 1093 -29.56 29.07 -17.46
N SER A 1094 -28.84 29.52 -16.42
CA SER A 1094 -28.34 30.89 -16.31
C SER A 1094 -26.97 31.11 -16.96
N SER A 1095 -26.17 30.06 -17.14
CA SER A 1095 -24.81 30.16 -17.69
C SER A 1095 -24.52 29.08 -18.75
N ALA A 1096 -24.51 29.51 -20.02
CA ALA A 1096 -24.10 28.66 -21.14
C ALA A 1096 -22.64 28.20 -21.01
N ALA A 1097 -21.77 29.02 -20.43
CA ALA A 1097 -20.38 28.68 -20.18
C ALA A 1097 -20.23 27.59 -19.10
N ALA A 1098 -21.01 27.67 -18.01
CA ALA A 1098 -21.01 26.65 -16.96
C ALA A 1098 -21.51 25.30 -17.50
N PHE A 1099 -22.59 25.33 -18.29
CA PHE A 1099 -23.07 24.16 -19.00
C PHE A 1099 -21.98 23.59 -19.94
N GLY A 1100 -21.39 24.42 -20.80
CA GLY A 1100 -20.39 23.97 -21.77
C GLY A 1100 -19.16 23.34 -21.12
N ALA A 1101 -18.65 23.92 -20.03
CA ALA A 1101 -17.50 23.37 -19.30
C ALA A 1101 -17.84 22.02 -18.62
N ALA A 1102 -19.02 21.93 -17.99
CA ALA A 1102 -19.47 20.69 -17.37
C ALA A 1102 -19.73 19.59 -18.42
N PHE A 1103 -20.32 19.96 -19.57
CA PHE A 1103 -20.56 19.06 -20.68
C PHE A 1103 -19.26 18.49 -21.25
N ALA A 1104 -18.27 19.34 -21.55
CA ALA A 1104 -16.95 18.92 -22.01
C ALA A 1104 -16.29 17.94 -21.03
N THR A 1105 -16.36 18.22 -19.73
CA THR A 1105 -15.81 17.36 -18.68
C THR A 1105 -16.53 16.00 -18.64
N ALA A 1106 -17.86 16.01 -18.68
CA ALA A 1106 -18.66 14.80 -18.64
C ALA A 1106 -18.46 13.93 -19.90
N MET A 1107 -18.27 14.55 -21.07
CA MET A 1107 -17.96 13.85 -22.32
C MET A 1107 -16.60 13.13 -22.27
N VAL A 1108 -15.57 13.73 -21.67
CA VAL A 1108 -14.28 13.06 -21.46
C VAL A 1108 -14.40 11.89 -20.49
N LYS A 1109 -15.16 12.04 -19.41
CA LYS A 1109 -15.41 10.93 -18.47
C LYS A 1109 -16.17 9.79 -19.16
N MET A 1110 -17.24 10.11 -19.89
CA MET A 1110 -18.05 9.15 -20.63
C MET A 1110 -17.23 8.39 -21.67
N GLY A 1111 -16.45 9.10 -22.49
CA GLY A 1111 -15.61 8.47 -23.53
C GLY A 1111 -14.47 7.59 -23.00
N ASN A 1112 -14.24 7.57 -21.68
CA ASN A 1112 -13.23 6.76 -21.00
C ASN A 1112 -13.85 5.66 -20.11
N ILE A 1113 -15.14 5.35 -20.30
CA ILE A 1113 -15.78 4.22 -19.62
C ILE A 1113 -15.27 2.91 -20.24
N SER A 1114 -14.20 2.36 -19.66
CA SER A 1114 -13.61 1.05 -20.00
C SER A 1114 -13.30 0.81 -21.49
N PRO A 1115 -12.64 1.74 -22.22
CA PRO A 1115 -12.27 1.52 -23.62
C PRO A 1115 -11.26 0.38 -23.78
N LEU A 1116 -11.34 -0.35 -24.89
CA LEU A 1116 -10.30 -1.30 -25.29
C LEU A 1116 -9.03 -0.53 -25.70
N THR A 1117 -7.86 -0.99 -25.26
CA THR A 1117 -6.55 -0.40 -25.60
C THR A 1117 -5.52 -1.51 -25.85
N GLY A 1118 -4.34 -1.16 -26.37
CA GLY A 1118 -3.25 -2.13 -26.55
C GLY A 1118 -3.64 -3.33 -27.42
N THR A 1119 -3.66 -4.53 -26.83
CA THR A 1119 -4.04 -5.80 -27.49
C THR A 1119 -5.46 -6.27 -27.18
N GLN A 1120 -6.28 -5.46 -26.50
CA GLN A 1120 -7.62 -5.86 -26.01
C GLN A 1120 -8.70 -5.91 -27.10
N GLY A 1121 -8.39 -5.46 -28.32
CA GLY A 1121 -9.30 -5.44 -29.47
C GLY A 1121 -8.50 -5.29 -30.76
N GLN A 1122 -9.16 -4.93 -31.85
CA GLN A 1122 -8.55 -4.79 -33.18
C GLN A 1122 -8.62 -3.36 -33.71
N ILE A 1123 -8.02 -3.08 -34.87
CA ILE A 1123 -8.41 -1.93 -35.69
C ILE A 1123 -9.16 -2.50 -36.90
N ARG A 1124 -10.48 -2.31 -36.95
CA ARG A 1124 -11.28 -2.82 -38.07
C ARG A 1124 -10.95 -2.05 -39.35
N LEU A 1125 -10.99 -2.72 -40.50
CA LEU A 1125 -10.93 -2.07 -41.81
C LEU A 1125 -12.27 -1.43 -42.18
N ILE A 1126 -13.37 -2.08 -41.80
CA ILE A 1126 -14.75 -1.65 -42.05
C ILE A 1126 -15.44 -1.60 -40.70
N CYS A 1127 -15.99 -0.45 -40.28
CA CYS A 1127 -16.55 -0.34 -38.94
C CYS A 1127 -17.78 -1.24 -38.72
N SER A 1128 -18.46 -1.67 -39.79
CA SER A 1128 -19.57 -2.61 -39.72
C SER A 1128 -19.20 -4.10 -39.60
N ALA A 1129 -17.92 -4.47 -39.75
CA ALA A 1129 -17.50 -5.86 -39.78
C ALA A 1129 -16.18 -6.11 -39.00
N VAL A 1130 -16.07 -7.28 -38.38
CA VAL A 1130 -14.82 -7.76 -37.77
C VAL A 1130 -13.84 -8.14 -38.89
N ASN A 1131 -12.53 -7.89 -38.71
CA ASN A 1131 -11.53 -8.35 -39.66
C ASN A 1131 -11.52 -9.89 -39.69
N SER A 1132 -11.38 -10.49 -40.88
CA SER A 1132 -11.31 -11.94 -41.10
C SER A 1132 -9.96 -12.52 -40.73
#